data_AF-A0A950K3C6-F1
#
_entry.id   AF-A0A950K3C6-F1
#
_cell.length_a   1.000
_cell.length_b   1.000
_cell.length_c   1.000
_cell.angle_alpha   90.00
_cell.angle_beta   90.00
_cell.angle_gamma   90.00
#
_symmetry.space_group_name_H-M   'P 1'
#
loop_
_entity.id
_entity.type
_entity.pdbx_description
1 polymer ?
#
loop_
_entity_poly.entity_id
_entity_poly.type
_entity_poly.pdbx_seq_one_letter_code
_entity_poly.pdbx_strand_id
1 'polypeptide(L)'
;MGDDTSKELDLRNALEAGTKKMALEDLKQKGFKNVKVLDEKGLEELMRRAVERVVSTQTAEEKSRIMAESRKELDRLMKEHKAARSRAQLLEADKNELIEQVEALQRELELKSELEEELLHKKFEEGTASMQAQVEEVKKRAQAIDRELERLRGENAKLESTLGTEREKVARLKEFEPKLQAALKDVHDLHQVKQRFQAESEGTAQRLAEHEQALQTEQSKLRETERARAELVEQVLQLQAKGAESARTTKELEALRAELAKVEELLRNAAKENSALKARAADLETRLQEMQVLFNRATADTARLEGENGPLRKEVQHLRAGLAALEAQLAEERSKSQSGAGETALLRERLESTETRARERQAGLEEARAALAALEAAMVAERNKSLSAGDETAALRVKLDEARDREAALTKRLAEADRVEVERVHLQQELDRVRSDISGLEGQRVELEAARRALEDARTEVAGLRSELARIEQEHDAHREKSSLLSTELEAARKALGDARLEGASLRGELDRLEKEREAQREQAFIVTGELEEIEEKHQTEQQELEALRQVSKQLEDQLAKTRQDLAQAHTEMTSLQELLQREQDFSRDARNESATIHSRLQDLTGHSARLEEQLRGLSDENDRLQQRLKSADAEAVATGGLADKLAQLERLIELSRQASGTTRASIGESKAVTDALRRALTLTGPKKKRKPQLTLQGGIALDGHGLLEEFFRRIRLKERLQKHVPIKEKDGQRHPSELLQDVVAALIAGDKRTGKSPGDKLEILGSSAGPDVADLRQFLGRVSPRASHAVSRVHEGLRNNLFSPPEKPARIVLDVSGVPLPRSYRPRVAFDPERKEFVNGELRTIRDKDTQGIVPFLKESITKLPGAVPPSRVRFRLDSSYFSEDVIRFLNRRGCSYVMLAPELAAIRDAAKKARFRELSGGWEDGEFEQRIHPIRKTMGRFVVVRHRLSRKNGPEIKPQFRDKKFEYCVFVVDGKLTPWRAYQAYLGRAASEAASAAGLKDFTNSKLLGKKRRQHGALFPLYLMASDLVQWFRRKALPMDERDRSLDSLRTELLKLPTTQERMGRAGLPVVPKRDASRKAFDKLTRNIRRLRPVKPFRFRK
;
A
#
# COMPACT_ATOMS: atom_id res chain seq x y z
N MET A 1 -11.66 97.16 -12.70
CA MET A 1 -11.81 98.41 -11.96
C MET A 1 -13.26 98.85 -12.08
N GLY A 2 -13.80 99.36 -10.98
CA GLY A 2 -15.22 99.57 -10.80
C GLY A 2 -15.82 100.74 -11.58
N ASP A 3 -17.12 100.85 -11.34
CA ASP A 3 -18.03 101.98 -11.57
C ASP A 3 -18.11 102.50 -13.01
N ASP A 4 -19.31 102.57 -13.60
CA ASP A 4 -20.29 103.54 -13.15
C ASP A 4 -21.66 103.30 -13.79
N THR A 5 -22.63 103.82 -13.07
CA THR A 5 -24.07 103.72 -13.17
C THR A 5 -24.68 104.27 -14.47
N SER A 6 -25.56 103.49 -15.10
CA SER A 6 -26.69 104.05 -15.85
C SER A 6 -27.92 103.15 -15.65
N LYS A 7 -28.82 103.65 -14.79
CA LYS A 7 -30.16 103.11 -14.58
C LYS A 7 -30.93 103.28 -15.88
N GLU A 8 -31.03 102.22 -16.69
CA GLU A 8 -32.13 102.12 -17.64
C GLU A 8 -33.44 102.07 -16.84
N LEU A 9 -34.26 103.10 -17.00
CA LEU A 9 -35.65 103.11 -16.56
C LEU A 9 -36.35 101.94 -17.26
N ASP A 10 -36.52 100.85 -16.53
CA ASP A 10 -37.25 99.67 -16.99
C ASP A 10 -38.74 100.01 -17.08
N LEU A 11 -39.11 100.68 -18.17
CA LEU A 11 -40.47 101.19 -18.45
C LEU A 11 -41.52 100.07 -18.41
N ARG A 12 -41.10 98.81 -18.64
CA ARG A 12 -41.96 97.63 -18.51
C ARG A 12 -42.37 97.36 -17.06
N ASN A 13 -41.41 97.40 -16.13
CA ASN A 13 -41.68 97.20 -14.71
C ASN A 13 -42.45 98.38 -14.08
N ALA A 14 -42.26 99.62 -14.57
CA ALA A 14 -43.03 100.78 -14.13
C ALA A 14 -44.49 100.79 -14.63
N LEU A 15 -44.76 100.24 -15.82
CA LEU A 15 -46.12 100.11 -16.37
C LEU A 15 -46.87 98.88 -15.81
N GLU A 16 -46.17 97.80 -15.47
CA GLU A 16 -46.76 96.61 -14.84
C GLU A 16 -47.04 96.80 -13.33
N ALA A 17 -46.29 97.66 -12.63
CA ALA A 17 -46.55 97.99 -11.22
C ALA A 17 -47.79 98.88 -10.99
N GLY A 18 -48.29 99.57 -12.02
CA GLY A 18 -49.44 100.49 -11.92
C GLY A 18 -50.77 99.95 -12.46
N THR A 19 -50.78 98.79 -13.13
CA THR A 19 -51.98 98.31 -13.85
C THR A 19 -52.38 96.90 -13.39
N LYS A 20 -53.25 96.82 -12.37
CA LYS A 20 -53.95 95.56 -12.07
C LYS A 20 -54.91 95.25 -13.22
N LYS A 21 -54.60 94.22 -14.01
CA LYS A 21 -55.59 93.56 -14.89
C LYS A 21 -56.72 93.03 -13.99
N MET A 22 -57.84 93.75 -13.97
CA MET A 22 -59.07 93.32 -13.30
C MET A 22 -60.06 92.85 -14.37
N ALA A 23 -60.68 91.69 -14.17
CA ALA A 23 -61.73 91.21 -15.05
C ALA A 23 -62.95 92.15 -14.96
N LEU A 24 -63.69 92.30 -16.06
CA LEU A 24 -64.90 93.14 -16.13
C LEU A 24 -65.96 92.75 -15.08
N GLU A 25 -65.98 91.48 -14.65
CA GLU A 25 -66.85 90.96 -13.60
C GLU A 25 -66.48 91.46 -12.18
N ASP A 26 -65.19 91.67 -11.90
CA ASP A 26 -64.70 92.19 -10.62
C ASP A 26 -64.93 93.71 -10.47
N LEU A 27 -64.98 94.45 -11.59
CA LEU A 27 -65.35 95.87 -11.63
C LEU A 27 -66.86 96.09 -11.45
N LYS A 28 -67.68 95.13 -11.88
CA LYS A 28 -69.14 95.12 -11.68
C LYS A 28 -69.52 94.82 -10.22
N GLN A 29 -68.77 93.94 -9.55
CA GLN A 29 -68.92 93.68 -8.10
C GLN A 29 -68.52 94.87 -7.21
N LYS A 30 -67.64 95.76 -7.69
CA LYS A 30 -67.24 96.99 -6.97
C LYS A 30 -68.16 98.20 -7.22
N GLY A 31 -69.31 98.01 -7.87
CA GLY A 31 -70.34 99.04 -8.00
C GLY A 31 -70.15 100.05 -9.13
N PHE A 32 -69.15 99.87 -10.01
CA PHE A 32 -68.96 100.72 -11.19
C PHE A 32 -69.94 100.29 -12.30
N LYS A 33 -71.05 101.02 -12.46
CA LYS A 33 -72.10 100.68 -13.44
C LYS A 33 -71.81 101.16 -14.87
N ASN A 34 -70.86 102.08 -15.07
CA ASN A 34 -70.42 102.56 -16.38
C ASN A 34 -68.88 102.67 -16.41
N VAL A 35 -68.23 101.88 -17.26
CA VAL A 35 -66.77 101.95 -17.52
C VAL A 35 -66.59 102.49 -18.94
N LYS A 36 -66.02 103.69 -19.08
CA LYS A 36 -65.62 104.21 -20.40
C LYS A 36 -64.35 103.49 -20.83
N VAL A 37 -64.49 102.53 -21.73
CA VAL A 37 -63.37 101.88 -22.41
C VAL A 37 -62.91 102.85 -23.50
N LEU A 38 -61.68 103.36 -23.37
CA LEU A 38 -61.05 104.14 -24.43
C LEU A 38 -60.60 103.18 -25.54
N ASP A 39 -61.22 103.31 -26.69
CA ASP A 39 -60.91 102.63 -27.94
C ASP A 39 -59.44 102.94 -28.31
N GLU A 40 -58.77 102.00 -28.98
CA GLU A 40 -57.38 102.17 -29.45
C GLU A 40 -57.20 103.47 -30.27
N LYS A 41 -58.23 103.83 -31.07
CA LYS A 41 -58.30 105.12 -31.78
C LYS A 41 -58.38 106.35 -30.87
N GLY A 42 -59.07 106.26 -29.73
CA GLY A 42 -59.14 107.35 -28.75
C GLY A 42 -57.83 107.54 -27.98
N LEU A 43 -57.06 106.46 -27.80
CA LEU A 43 -55.73 106.49 -27.21
C LEU A 43 -54.69 107.04 -28.21
N GLU A 44 -54.77 106.64 -29.48
CA GLU A 44 -53.98 107.21 -30.58
C GLU A 44 -54.23 108.70 -30.77
N GLU A 45 -55.47 109.17 -30.64
CA GLU A 45 -55.83 110.58 -30.83
C GLU A 45 -55.38 111.45 -29.63
N LEU A 46 -55.36 110.89 -28.42
CA LEU A 46 -54.76 111.52 -27.24
C LEU A 46 -53.22 111.55 -27.32
N MET A 47 -52.58 110.47 -27.78
CA MET A 47 -51.14 110.45 -28.02
C MET A 47 -50.74 111.41 -29.14
N ARG A 48 -51.49 111.47 -30.25
CA ARG A 48 -51.25 112.39 -31.36
C ARG A 48 -51.38 113.84 -30.91
N ARG A 49 -52.40 114.18 -30.12
CA ARG A 49 -52.56 115.53 -29.53
C ARG A 49 -51.49 115.87 -28.49
N ALA A 50 -50.96 114.89 -27.76
CA ALA A 50 -49.85 115.10 -26.82
C ALA A 50 -48.52 115.30 -27.56
N VAL A 51 -48.26 114.50 -28.60
CA VAL A 51 -47.09 114.61 -29.47
C VAL A 51 -47.13 115.92 -30.27
N GLU A 52 -48.28 116.33 -30.82
CA GLU A 52 -48.42 117.63 -31.49
C GLU A 52 -48.21 118.81 -30.53
N ARG A 53 -48.65 118.72 -29.27
CA ARG A 53 -48.40 119.76 -28.26
C ARG A 53 -46.91 119.91 -27.97
N VAL A 54 -46.19 118.80 -27.81
CA VAL A 54 -44.74 118.79 -27.56
C VAL A 54 -43.93 119.22 -28.79
N VAL A 55 -44.37 118.80 -29.98
CA VAL A 55 -43.76 119.15 -31.27
C VAL A 55 -44.05 120.61 -31.66
N SER A 56 -45.13 121.23 -31.17
CA SER A 56 -45.43 122.65 -31.42
C SER A 56 -44.58 123.64 -30.59
N THR A 57 -43.97 123.18 -29.49
CA THR A 57 -43.13 124.00 -28.61
C THR A 57 -41.62 123.90 -28.89
N GLN A 58 -41.20 123.08 -29.86
CA GLN A 58 -39.80 122.81 -30.17
C GLN A 58 -39.32 123.56 -31.43
N THR A 59 -38.09 124.08 -31.38
CA THR A 59 -37.49 124.86 -32.49
C THR A 59 -37.14 123.95 -33.68
N ALA A 60 -37.00 124.53 -34.88
CA ALA A 60 -36.79 123.78 -36.12
C ALA A 60 -35.52 122.90 -36.11
N GLU A 61 -34.51 123.26 -35.31
CA GLU A 61 -33.26 122.51 -35.19
C GLU A 61 -33.43 121.20 -34.42
N GLU A 62 -34.24 121.17 -33.35
CA GLU A 62 -34.46 119.99 -32.52
C GLU A 62 -35.22 118.89 -33.28
N LYS A 63 -36.20 119.27 -34.12
CA LYS A 63 -36.94 118.33 -34.98
C LYS A 63 -36.03 117.64 -36.01
N SER A 64 -35.05 118.36 -36.54
CA SER A 64 -34.11 117.81 -37.52
C SER A 64 -33.17 116.76 -36.91
N ARG A 65 -32.72 116.97 -35.66
CA ARG A 65 -31.88 116.01 -34.92
C ARG A 65 -32.63 114.73 -34.60
N ILE A 66 -33.85 114.84 -34.08
CA ILE A 66 -34.67 113.66 -33.73
C ILE A 66 -34.96 112.80 -34.97
N MET A 67 -35.25 113.41 -36.13
CA MET A 67 -35.50 112.68 -37.38
C MET A 67 -34.23 112.03 -37.93
N ALA A 68 -33.06 112.67 -37.77
CA ALA A 68 -31.78 112.10 -38.18
C ALA A 68 -31.35 110.93 -37.28
N GLU A 69 -31.55 111.04 -35.96
CA GLU A 69 -31.29 109.95 -35.00
C GLU A 69 -32.24 108.78 -35.23
N SER A 70 -33.53 109.03 -35.43
CA SER A 70 -34.52 107.99 -35.73
C SER A 70 -34.22 107.24 -37.03
N ARG A 71 -33.71 107.94 -38.06
CA ARG A 71 -33.29 107.29 -39.32
C ARG A 71 -32.05 106.41 -39.14
N LYS A 72 -31.06 106.88 -38.37
CA LYS A 72 -29.88 106.07 -38.04
C LYS A 72 -30.24 104.82 -37.25
N GLU A 73 -31.17 104.95 -36.32
CA GLU A 73 -31.67 103.83 -35.52
C GLU A 73 -32.43 102.82 -36.38
N LEU A 74 -33.28 103.30 -37.31
CA LEU A 74 -33.97 102.44 -38.27
C LEU A 74 -33.00 101.68 -39.18
N ASP A 75 -31.97 102.35 -39.70
CA ASP A 75 -30.94 101.71 -40.54
C ASP A 75 -30.14 100.65 -39.77
N ARG A 76 -29.86 100.89 -38.49
CA ARG A 76 -29.21 99.92 -37.60
C ARG A 76 -30.10 98.69 -37.39
N LEU A 77 -31.37 98.89 -37.03
CA LEU A 77 -32.32 97.81 -36.83
C LEU A 77 -32.56 96.99 -38.12
N MET A 78 -32.59 97.63 -39.28
CA MET A 78 -32.74 96.95 -40.57
C MET A 78 -31.51 96.07 -40.89
N LYS A 79 -30.29 96.53 -40.57
CA LYS A 79 -29.07 95.72 -40.71
C LYS A 79 -29.05 94.55 -39.75
N GLU A 80 -29.42 94.76 -38.49
CA GLU A 80 -29.50 93.71 -37.47
C GLU A 80 -30.56 92.66 -37.86
N HIS A 81 -31.73 93.08 -38.34
CA HIS A 81 -32.78 92.17 -38.81
C HIS A 81 -32.35 91.36 -40.05
N LYS A 82 -31.62 91.98 -40.98
CA LYS A 82 -31.07 91.27 -42.16
C LYS A 82 -30.03 90.23 -41.76
N ALA A 83 -29.14 90.57 -40.82
CA ALA A 83 -28.13 89.65 -40.28
C ALA A 83 -28.76 88.49 -39.50
N ALA A 84 -29.80 88.75 -38.71
CA ALA A 84 -30.57 87.72 -38.01
C ALA A 84 -31.25 86.77 -38.99
N ARG A 85 -31.84 87.30 -40.08
CA ARG A 85 -32.49 86.48 -41.11
C ARG A 85 -31.50 85.58 -41.86
N SER A 86 -30.32 86.09 -42.23
CA SER A 86 -29.28 85.25 -42.85
C SER A 86 -28.77 84.17 -41.90
N ARG A 87 -28.67 84.47 -40.61
CA ARG A 87 -28.23 83.49 -39.61
C ARG A 87 -29.27 82.40 -39.37
N ALA A 88 -30.55 82.76 -39.38
CA ALA A 88 -31.64 81.79 -39.30
C ALA A 88 -31.68 80.85 -40.52
N GLN A 89 -31.44 81.38 -41.72
CA GLN A 89 -31.39 80.56 -42.95
C GLN A 89 -30.22 79.57 -42.95
N LEU A 90 -29.04 79.97 -42.46
CA LEU A 90 -27.90 79.07 -42.31
C LEU A 90 -28.20 77.96 -41.29
N LEU A 91 -28.76 78.29 -40.12
CA LEU A 91 -29.13 77.30 -39.13
C LEU A 91 -30.20 76.31 -39.62
N GLU A 92 -31.10 76.75 -40.50
CA GLU A 92 -32.12 75.89 -41.11
C GLU A 92 -31.49 74.94 -42.14
N ALA A 93 -30.52 75.41 -42.93
CA ALA A 93 -29.74 74.57 -43.84
C ALA A 93 -28.91 73.52 -43.07
N ASP A 94 -28.18 73.95 -42.04
CA ASP A 94 -27.37 73.05 -41.20
C ASP A 94 -28.24 72.00 -40.50
N LYS A 95 -29.44 72.37 -40.06
CA LYS A 95 -30.40 71.43 -39.45
C LYS A 95 -30.88 70.39 -40.46
N ASN A 96 -31.17 70.79 -41.69
CA ASN A 96 -31.63 69.86 -42.73
C ASN A 96 -30.52 68.89 -43.14
N GLU A 97 -29.28 69.36 -43.23
CA GLU A 97 -28.12 68.51 -43.50
C GLU A 97 -27.91 67.47 -42.36
N LEU A 98 -28.07 67.90 -41.10
CA LEU A 98 -28.00 66.98 -39.96
C LEU A 98 -29.10 65.91 -40.00
N ILE A 99 -30.31 66.27 -40.43
CA ILE A 99 -31.43 65.31 -40.56
C ILE A 99 -31.08 64.25 -41.61
N GLU A 100 -30.57 64.65 -42.77
CA GLU A 100 -30.17 63.71 -43.82
C GLU A 100 -29.05 62.75 -43.35
N GLN A 101 -28.07 63.25 -42.60
CA GLN A 101 -27.02 62.41 -42.02
C GLN A 101 -27.57 61.40 -41.00
N VAL A 102 -28.52 61.82 -40.16
CA VAL A 102 -29.17 60.92 -39.19
C VAL A 102 -29.98 59.83 -39.91
N GLU A 103 -30.73 60.18 -40.95
CA GLU A 103 -31.48 59.20 -41.75
C GLU A 103 -30.56 58.20 -42.46
N ALA A 104 -29.43 58.67 -43.01
CA ALA A 104 -28.44 57.80 -43.63
C ALA A 104 -27.84 56.80 -42.62
N LEU A 105 -27.49 57.27 -41.43
CA LEU A 105 -26.95 56.43 -40.36
C LEU A 105 -27.98 55.42 -39.82
N GLN A 106 -29.27 55.80 -39.75
CA GLN A 106 -30.35 54.88 -39.37
C GLN A 106 -30.50 53.74 -40.38
N ARG A 107 -30.48 54.04 -41.68
CA ARG A 107 -30.54 53.00 -42.74
C ARG A 107 -29.33 52.07 -42.72
N GLU A 108 -28.13 52.61 -42.47
CA GLU A 108 -26.94 51.77 -42.32
C GLU A 108 -27.02 50.83 -41.11
N LEU A 109 -27.61 51.29 -40.00
CA LEU A 109 -27.77 50.49 -38.80
C LEU A 109 -28.78 49.36 -39.01
N GLU A 110 -29.90 49.65 -39.68
CA GLU A 110 -30.91 48.64 -40.05
C GLU A 110 -30.30 47.54 -40.92
N LEU A 111 -29.60 47.90 -41.99
CA LEU A 111 -28.94 46.94 -42.88
C LEU A 111 -27.88 46.09 -42.16
N LYS A 112 -27.12 46.68 -41.22
CA LYS A 112 -26.15 45.92 -40.41
C LYS A 112 -26.85 44.94 -39.48
N SER A 113 -27.97 45.34 -38.87
CA SER A 113 -28.74 44.46 -37.99
C SER A 113 -29.35 43.27 -38.72
N GLU A 114 -29.91 43.47 -39.91
CA GLU A 114 -30.48 42.39 -40.74
C GLU A 114 -29.40 41.38 -41.16
N LEU A 115 -28.23 41.87 -41.60
CA LEU A 115 -27.12 41.00 -41.98
C LEU A 115 -26.59 40.17 -40.80
N GLU A 116 -26.54 40.75 -39.60
CA GLU A 116 -26.13 40.04 -38.38
C GLU A 116 -27.15 38.97 -37.98
N GLU A 117 -28.44 39.23 -38.10
CA GLU A 117 -29.51 38.25 -37.85
C GLU A 117 -29.45 37.07 -38.83
N GLU A 118 -29.26 37.33 -40.12
CA GLU A 118 -29.10 36.26 -41.12
C GLU A 118 -27.87 35.39 -40.87
N LEU A 119 -26.74 35.99 -40.48
CA LEU A 119 -25.52 35.27 -40.14
C LEU A 119 -25.68 34.42 -38.88
N LEU A 120 -26.42 34.93 -37.88
CA LEU A 120 -26.75 34.17 -36.68
C LEU A 120 -27.67 32.99 -36.98
N HIS A 121 -28.67 33.20 -37.85
CA HIS A 121 -29.59 32.13 -38.25
C HIS A 121 -28.86 30.99 -38.98
N LYS A 122 -28.02 31.32 -39.96
CA LYS A 122 -27.21 30.33 -40.69
C LYS A 122 -26.29 29.53 -39.77
N LYS A 123 -25.61 30.20 -38.84
CA LYS A 123 -24.74 29.51 -37.86
C LYS A 123 -25.53 28.59 -36.93
N PHE A 124 -26.77 28.97 -36.58
CA PHE A 124 -27.64 28.14 -35.74
C PHE A 124 -28.14 26.90 -36.48
N GLU A 125 -28.52 27.04 -37.74
CA GLU A 125 -28.93 25.91 -38.60
C GLU A 125 -27.77 24.93 -38.85
N GLU A 126 -26.57 25.44 -39.16
CA GLU A 126 -25.37 24.61 -39.32
C GLU A 126 -25.00 23.88 -38.01
N GLY A 127 -25.10 24.58 -36.88
CA GLY A 127 -24.86 24.01 -35.55
C GLY A 127 -25.84 22.89 -35.19
N THR A 128 -27.14 23.11 -35.46
CA THR A 128 -28.19 22.12 -35.18
C THR A 128 -28.09 20.90 -36.09
N ALA A 129 -27.80 21.07 -37.38
CA ALA A 129 -27.58 19.96 -38.31
C ALA A 129 -26.36 19.09 -37.91
N SER A 130 -25.26 19.73 -37.51
CA SER A 130 -24.06 19.05 -37.02
C SER A 130 -24.33 18.25 -35.75
N MET A 131 -25.06 18.83 -34.78
CA MET A 131 -25.45 18.13 -33.55
C MET A 131 -26.38 16.94 -33.84
N GLN A 132 -27.33 17.07 -34.75
CA GLN A 132 -28.22 15.96 -35.13
C GLN A 132 -27.45 14.80 -35.76
N ALA A 133 -26.48 15.09 -36.64
CA ALA A 133 -25.61 14.06 -37.24
C ALA A 133 -24.79 13.30 -36.19
N GLN A 134 -24.24 14.01 -35.19
CA GLN A 134 -23.50 13.39 -34.08
C GLN A 134 -24.41 12.51 -33.21
N VAL A 135 -25.63 12.96 -32.92
CA VAL A 135 -26.62 12.17 -32.15
C VAL A 135 -26.98 10.87 -32.88
N GLU A 136 -27.20 10.91 -34.19
CA GLU A 136 -27.51 9.72 -34.98
C GLU A 136 -26.32 8.74 -35.08
N GLU A 137 -25.09 9.25 -35.15
CA GLU A 137 -23.90 8.39 -35.10
C GLU A 137 -23.76 7.71 -33.74
N VAL A 138 -23.99 8.44 -32.64
CA VAL A 138 -23.95 7.88 -31.28
C VAL A 138 -25.03 6.82 -31.10
N LYS A 139 -26.25 7.03 -31.60
CA LYS A 139 -27.31 6.01 -31.58
C LYS A 139 -26.92 4.73 -32.33
N LYS A 140 -26.30 4.85 -33.51
CA LYS A 140 -25.81 3.67 -34.27
C LYS A 140 -24.73 2.91 -33.52
N ARG A 141 -23.79 3.62 -32.88
CA ARG A 141 -22.74 3.00 -32.05
C ARG A 141 -23.34 2.29 -30.84
N ALA A 142 -24.35 2.89 -30.17
CA ALA A 142 -25.06 2.26 -29.06
C ALA A 142 -25.74 0.95 -29.49
N GLN A 143 -26.46 0.95 -30.61
CA GLN A 143 -27.10 -0.27 -31.14
C GLN A 143 -26.11 -1.37 -31.51
N ALA A 144 -24.93 -1.02 -32.03
CA ALA A 144 -23.88 -2.00 -32.33
C ALA A 144 -23.33 -2.66 -31.05
N ILE A 145 -23.10 -1.85 -30.00
CA ILE A 145 -22.65 -2.33 -28.69
C ILE A 145 -23.69 -3.25 -28.06
N ASP A 146 -24.98 -2.90 -28.12
CA ASP A 146 -26.05 -3.73 -27.55
C ASP A 146 -26.10 -5.13 -28.21
N ARG A 147 -25.95 -5.21 -29.54
CA ARG A 147 -25.89 -6.50 -30.25
C ARG A 147 -24.66 -7.33 -29.85
N GLU A 148 -23.52 -6.69 -29.66
CA GLU A 148 -22.30 -7.38 -29.21
C GLU A 148 -22.44 -7.88 -27.77
N LEU A 149 -23.10 -7.11 -26.90
CA LEU A 149 -23.42 -7.54 -25.54
C LEU A 149 -24.37 -8.75 -25.51
N GLU A 150 -25.37 -8.80 -26.38
CA GLU A 150 -26.25 -9.97 -26.50
C GLU A 150 -25.49 -11.22 -26.96
N ARG A 151 -24.60 -11.08 -27.95
CA ARG A 151 -23.74 -12.18 -28.42
C ARG A 151 -22.86 -12.72 -27.28
N LEU A 152 -22.20 -11.84 -26.53
CA LEU A 152 -21.36 -12.20 -25.40
C LEU A 152 -22.15 -12.82 -24.23
N ARG A 153 -23.41 -12.41 -24.02
CA ARG A 153 -24.30 -13.05 -23.04
C ARG A 153 -24.63 -14.49 -23.45
N GLY A 154 -24.90 -14.75 -24.73
CA GLY A 154 -25.13 -16.09 -25.26
C GLY A 154 -23.92 -17.01 -25.12
N GLU A 155 -22.70 -16.50 -25.39
CA GLU A 155 -21.46 -17.25 -25.19
C GLU A 155 -21.18 -17.55 -23.71
N ASN A 156 -21.41 -16.59 -22.83
CA ASN A 156 -21.27 -16.80 -21.39
C ASN A 156 -22.23 -17.88 -20.87
N ALA A 157 -23.47 -17.91 -21.34
CA ALA A 157 -24.44 -18.95 -20.95
C ALA A 157 -23.98 -20.36 -21.35
N LYS A 158 -23.41 -20.51 -22.56
CA LYS A 158 -22.83 -21.79 -23.02
C LYS A 158 -21.62 -22.21 -22.16
N LEU A 159 -20.73 -21.26 -21.85
CA LEU A 159 -19.59 -21.52 -20.98
C LEU A 159 -20.01 -21.88 -19.54
N GLU A 160 -21.04 -21.24 -19.00
CA GLU A 160 -21.58 -21.58 -17.67
C GLU A 160 -22.16 -22.99 -17.62
N SER A 161 -22.84 -23.44 -18.69
CA SER A 161 -23.35 -24.81 -18.81
C SER A 161 -22.22 -25.84 -18.81
N THR A 162 -21.21 -25.67 -19.68
CA THR A 162 -20.04 -26.58 -19.73
C THR A 162 -19.25 -26.60 -18.41
N LEU A 163 -19.14 -25.45 -17.75
CA LEU A 163 -18.46 -25.36 -16.46
C LEU A 163 -19.27 -26.04 -15.34
N GLY A 164 -20.60 -26.08 -15.47
CA GLY A 164 -21.49 -26.89 -14.62
C GLY A 164 -21.20 -28.39 -14.76
N THR A 165 -21.17 -28.90 -16.00
CA THR A 165 -20.92 -30.33 -16.26
C THR A 165 -19.53 -30.78 -15.79
N GLU A 166 -18.51 -29.94 -15.97
CA GLU A 166 -17.16 -30.25 -15.47
C GLU A 166 -17.06 -30.20 -13.95
N ARG A 167 -17.81 -29.30 -13.29
CA ARG A 167 -17.88 -29.28 -11.82
C ARG A 167 -18.50 -30.55 -11.25
N GLU A 168 -19.50 -31.11 -11.91
CA GLU A 168 -20.12 -32.38 -11.49
C GLU A 168 -19.15 -33.55 -11.62
N LYS A 169 -18.37 -33.62 -12.71
CA LYS A 169 -17.31 -34.64 -12.87
C LYS A 169 -16.25 -34.53 -11.76
N VAL A 170 -15.81 -33.31 -11.45
CA VAL A 170 -14.85 -33.06 -10.36
C VAL A 170 -15.45 -33.40 -8.98
N ALA A 171 -16.74 -33.18 -8.77
CA ALA A 171 -17.42 -33.56 -7.53
C ALA A 171 -17.43 -35.08 -7.35
N ARG A 172 -17.76 -35.84 -8.40
CA ARG A 172 -17.69 -37.31 -8.38
C ARG A 172 -16.29 -37.83 -8.10
N LEU A 173 -15.24 -37.22 -8.67
CA LEU A 173 -13.85 -37.62 -8.40
C LEU A 173 -13.42 -37.39 -6.95
N LYS A 174 -13.92 -36.33 -6.30
CA LYS A 174 -13.63 -36.06 -4.88
C LYS A 174 -14.24 -37.08 -3.93
N GLU A 175 -15.27 -37.81 -4.34
CA GLU A 175 -15.85 -38.89 -3.53
C GLU A 175 -14.96 -40.14 -3.48
N PHE A 176 -14.08 -40.35 -4.48
CA PHE A 176 -13.15 -41.47 -4.53
C PHE A 176 -11.82 -41.19 -3.80
N GLU A 177 -11.45 -39.92 -3.63
CA GLU A 177 -10.24 -39.49 -2.92
C GLU A 177 -10.10 -40.07 -1.48
N PRO A 178 -11.14 -40.04 -0.61
CA PRO A 178 -11.03 -40.63 0.73
C PRO A 178 -10.90 -42.15 0.70
N LYS A 179 -11.51 -42.84 -0.28
CA LYS A 179 -11.42 -44.30 -0.43
C LYS A 179 -10.00 -44.72 -0.82
N LEU A 180 -9.37 -43.99 -1.74
CA LEU A 180 -7.99 -44.24 -2.14
C LEU A 180 -7.00 -43.95 -0.98
N GLN A 181 -7.26 -42.90 -0.19
CA GLN A 181 -6.44 -42.60 0.99
C GLN A 181 -6.55 -43.68 2.08
N ALA A 182 -7.74 -44.24 2.30
CA ALA A 182 -7.93 -45.37 3.21
C ALA A 182 -7.14 -46.61 2.74
N ALA A 183 -7.28 -46.99 1.46
CA ALA A 183 -6.56 -48.13 0.89
C ALA A 183 -5.03 -47.96 0.95
N LEU A 184 -4.50 -46.75 0.71
CA LEU A 184 -3.07 -46.47 0.85
C LEU A 184 -2.57 -46.59 2.29
N LYS A 185 -3.42 -46.23 3.27
CA LYS A 185 -3.10 -46.40 4.69
C LYS A 185 -3.06 -47.87 5.06
N ASP A 186 -4.02 -48.66 4.61
CA ASP A 186 -4.09 -50.10 4.89
C ASP A 186 -2.87 -50.85 4.32
N VAL A 187 -2.43 -50.49 3.10
CA VAL A 187 -1.19 -51.03 2.50
C VAL A 187 0.05 -50.65 3.32
N HIS A 188 0.11 -49.41 3.84
CA HIS A 188 1.21 -48.97 4.68
C HIS A 188 1.25 -49.74 6.02
N ASP A 189 0.10 -49.91 6.66
CA ASP A 189 -0.02 -50.64 7.93
C ASP A 189 0.38 -52.12 7.75
N LEU A 190 -0.04 -52.77 6.66
CA LEU A 190 0.39 -54.13 6.30
C LEU A 190 1.91 -54.23 6.06
N HIS A 191 2.53 -53.21 5.44
CA HIS A 191 3.97 -53.18 5.22
C HIS A 191 4.76 -53.08 6.53
N GLN A 192 4.27 -52.29 7.50
CA GLN A 192 4.88 -52.22 8.83
C GLN A 192 4.77 -53.56 9.58
N VAL A 193 3.62 -54.23 9.48
CA VAL A 193 3.41 -55.56 10.07
C VAL A 193 4.38 -56.58 9.44
N LYS A 194 4.57 -56.55 8.12
CA LYS A 194 5.54 -57.40 7.42
C LYS A 194 6.98 -57.20 7.93
N GLN A 195 7.41 -55.95 8.11
CA GLN A 195 8.76 -55.64 8.61
C GLN A 195 8.98 -56.13 10.05
N ARG A 196 7.97 -56.02 10.92
CA ARG A 196 8.05 -56.53 12.30
C ARG A 196 8.18 -58.05 12.34
N PHE A 197 7.35 -58.76 11.58
CA PHE A 197 7.44 -60.22 11.48
C PHE A 197 8.79 -60.68 10.94
N GLN A 198 9.36 -59.96 9.97
CA GLN A 198 10.68 -60.28 9.43
C GLN A 198 11.79 -60.13 10.50
N ALA A 199 11.78 -59.04 11.27
CA ALA A 199 12.75 -58.84 12.35
C ALA A 199 12.62 -59.89 13.48
N GLU A 200 11.39 -60.28 13.83
CA GLU A 200 11.14 -61.34 14.81
C GLU A 200 11.58 -62.73 14.31
N SER A 201 11.39 -63.01 13.01
CA SER A 201 11.88 -64.24 12.37
C SER A 201 13.41 -64.30 12.36
N GLU A 202 14.08 -63.19 12.04
CA GLU A 202 15.54 -63.12 12.05
C GLU A 202 16.11 -63.29 13.47
N GLY A 203 15.47 -62.68 14.48
CA GLY A 203 15.86 -62.82 15.87
C GLY A 203 15.64 -64.23 16.45
N THR A 204 14.58 -64.93 16.04
CA THR A 204 14.34 -66.33 16.44
C THR A 204 15.32 -67.29 15.76
N ALA A 205 15.67 -67.06 14.50
CA ALA A 205 16.70 -67.83 13.79
C ALA A 205 18.09 -67.69 14.42
N GLN A 206 18.47 -66.49 14.87
CA GLN A 206 19.73 -66.27 15.58
C GLN A 206 19.80 -67.07 16.90
N ARG A 207 18.74 -67.03 17.71
CA ARG A 207 18.68 -67.81 18.96
C ARG A 207 18.74 -69.31 18.72
N LEU A 208 18.11 -69.79 17.66
CA LEU A 208 18.19 -71.20 17.28
C LEU A 208 19.64 -71.59 16.95
N ALA A 209 20.34 -70.79 16.15
CA ALA A 209 21.75 -71.02 15.81
C ALA A 209 22.66 -71.01 17.05
N GLU A 210 22.43 -70.11 18.00
CA GLU A 210 23.16 -70.07 19.28
C GLU A 210 22.93 -71.35 20.10
N HIS A 211 21.68 -71.83 20.18
CA HIS A 211 21.33 -73.05 20.91
C HIS A 211 21.88 -74.32 20.22
N GLU A 212 21.92 -74.36 18.89
CA GLU A 212 22.54 -75.45 18.13
C GLU A 212 24.06 -75.50 18.36
N GLN A 213 24.73 -74.36 18.37
CA GLN A 213 26.16 -74.28 18.70
C GLN A 213 26.41 -74.74 20.14
N ALA A 214 25.64 -74.26 21.11
CA ALA A 214 25.73 -74.70 22.50
C ALA A 214 25.51 -76.22 22.62
N LEU A 215 24.51 -76.76 21.91
CA LEU A 215 24.25 -78.19 21.86
C LEU A 215 25.44 -78.99 21.30
N GLN A 216 26.09 -78.50 20.23
CA GLN A 216 27.30 -79.13 19.69
C GLN A 216 28.46 -79.14 20.69
N THR A 217 28.68 -78.03 21.40
CA THR A 217 29.73 -77.95 22.43
C THR A 217 29.46 -78.87 23.62
N GLU A 218 28.21 -79.03 24.05
CA GLU A 218 27.88 -79.97 25.13
C GLU A 218 27.96 -81.42 24.67
N GLN A 219 27.65 -81.71 23.39
CA GLN A 219 27.86 -83.05 22.82
C GLN A 219 29.34 -83.43 22.74
N SER A 220 30.25 -82.49 22.45
CA SER A 220 31.68 -82.78 22.44
C SER A 220 32.21 -83.04 23.86
N LYS A 221 31.81 -82.23 24.85
CA LYS A 221 32.15 -82.46 26.27
C LYS A 221 31.61 -83.80 26.78
N LEU A 222 30.39 -84.17 26.40
CA LEU A 222 29.80 -85.44 26.78
C LEU A 222 30.58 -86.63 26.20
N ARG A 223 31.05 -86.54 24.95
CA ARG A 223 31.93 -87.56 24.34
C ARG A 223 33.29 -87.65 25.03
N GLU A 224 33.88 -86.53 25.44
CA GLU A 224 35.15 -86.49 26.17
C GLU A 224 35.02 -87.12 27.57
N THR A 225 33.95 -86.81 28.29
CA THR A 225 33.66 -87.41 29.60
C THR A 225 33.32 -88.91 29.50
N GLU A 226 32.64 -89.34 28.44
CA GLU A 226 32.42 -90.77 28.14
C GLU A 226 33.73 -91.53 27.86
N ARG A 227 34.67 -90.90 27.14
CA ARG A 227 36.02 -91.47 26.92
C ARG A 227 36.79 -91.59 28.22
N ALA A 228 36.82 -90.53 29.03
CA ALA A 228 37.46 -90.55 30.35
C ALA A 228 36.87 -91.63 31.26
N ARG A 229 35.55 -91.83 31.22
CA ARG A 229 34.88 -92.94 31.91
C ARG A 229 35.37 -94.30 31.39
N ALA A 230 35.45 -94.50 30.08
CA ALA A 230 35.90 -95.76 29.50
C ALA A 230 37.35 -96.09 29.90
N GLU A 231 38.24 -95.10 29.88
CA GLU A 231 39.64 -95.22 30.34
C GLU A 231 39.73 -95.59 31.82
N LEU A 232 38.93 -94.94 32.69
CA LEU A 232 38.87 -95.27 34.13
C LEU A 232 38.31 -96.67 34.37
N VAL A 233 37.28 -97.10 33.63
CA VAL A 233 36.75 -98.48 33.72
C VAL A 233 37.81 -99.50 33.35
N GLU A 234 38.57 -99.25 32.27
CA GLU A 234 39.65 -100.13 31.86
C GLU A 234 40.75 -100.25 32.92
N GLN A 235 41.17 -99.12 33.52
CA GLN A 235 42.14 -99.10 34.61
C GLN A 235 41.64 -99.87 35.85
N VAL A 236 40.37 -99.71 36.21
CA VAL A 236 39.74 -100.47 37.32
C VAL A 236 39.75 -101.97 37.03
N LEU A 237 39.41 -102.40 35.80
CA LEU A 237 39.42 -103.81 35.41
C LEU A 237 40.84 -104.41 35.39
N GLN A 238 41.83 -103.66 34.90
CA GLN A 238 43.23 -104.08 34.87
C GLN A 238 43.79 -104.26 36.30
N LEU A 239 43.44 -103.39 37.25
CA LEU A 239 43.85 -103.52 38.66
C LEU A 239 43.11 -104.66 39.38
N GLN A 240 41.85 -104.93 39.03
CA GLN A 240 41.11 -106.08 39.56
C GLN A 240 41.67 -107.43 39.08
N ALA A 241 42.16 -107.50 37.83
CA ALA A 241 42.74 -108.72 37.26
C ALA A 241 44.12 -109.08 37.85
N LYS A 242 44.86 -108.10 38.43
CA LYS A 242 46.21 -108.31 39.00
C LYS A 242 46.24 -108.99 40.37
N GLY A 243 45.11 -109.38 40.95
CA GLY A 243 45.04 -110.15 42.20
C GLY A 243 45.33 -109.33 43.46
N ALA A 244 44.52 -109.52 44.49
CA ALA A 244 44.56 -108.77 45.75
C ALA A 244 45.69 -109.23 46.69
N GLU A 245 46.96 -109.07 46.28
CA GLU A 245 48.10 -109.51 47.09
C GLU A 245 48.79 -108.36 47.88
N SER A 246 48.30 -107.11 47.80
CA SER A 246 48.91 -105.95 48.47
C SER A 246 47.92 -104.88 48.93
N ALA A 247 48.02 -104.42 50.19
CA ALA A 247 47.22 -103.33 50.76
C ALA A 247 47.37 -101.95 50.07
N ARG A 248 48.38 -101.78 49.19
CA ARG A 248 48.50 -100.58 48.34
C ARG A 248 47.53 -100.63 47.15
N THR A 249 47.36 -101.81 46.54
CA THR A 249 46.47 -102.00 45.38
C THR A 249 44.98 -101.81 45.72
N THR A 250 44.58 -102.08 46.96
CA THR A 250 43.21 -101.86 47.43
C THR A 250 42.86 -100.38 47.60
N LYS A 251 43.79 -99.56 48.12
CA LYS A 251 43.59 -98.09 48.24
C LYS A 251 43.55 -97.40 46.88
N GLU A 252 44.39 -97.83 45.94
CA GLU A 252 44.37 -97.31 44.56
C GLU A 252 43.06 -97.66 43.85
N LEU A 253 42.51 -98.86 44.06
CA LEU A 253 41.19 -99.25 43.57
C LEU A 253 40.04 -98.43 44.17
N GLU A 254 40.09 -98.12 45.47
CA GLU A 254 39.09 -97.26 46.12
C GLU A 254 39.13 -95.82 45.60
N ALA A 255 40.33 -95.27 45.37
CA ALA A 255 40.51 -93.94 44.79
C ALA A 255 39.96 -93.86 43.35
N LEU A 256 40.28 -94.84 42.49
CA LEU A 256 39.77 -94.89 41.11
C LEU A 256 38.25 -95.09 41.05
N ARG A 257 37.66 -95.85 41.99
CA ARG A 257 36.20 -95.98 42.10
C ARG A 257 35.52 -94.66 42.51
N ALA A 258 36.15 -93.87 43.38
CA ALA A 258 35.66 -92.55 43.76
C ALA A 258 35.75 -91.55 42.59
N GLU A 259 36.81 -91.60 41.79
CA GLU A 259 36.93 -90.79 40.57
C GLU A 259 35.92 -91.21 39.50
N LEU A 260 35.72 -92.51 39.29
CA LEU A 260 34.68 -93.03 38.40
C LEU A 260 33.29 -92.53 38.81
N ALA A 261 32.95 -92.57 40.11
CA ALA A 261 31.67 -92.06 40.60
C ALA A 261 31.46 -90.56 40.32
N LYS A 262 32.52 -89.74 40.45
CA LYS A 262 32.49 -88.32 40.10
C LYS A 262 32.28 -88.11 38.59
N VAL A 263 32.99 -88.87 37.75
CA VAL A 263 32.83 -88.79 36.29
C VAL A 263 31.43 -89.22 35.87
N GLU A 264 30.86 -90.26 36.48
CA GLU A 264 29.48 -90.70 36.21
C GLU A 264 28.43 -89.66 36.62
N GLU A 265 28.66 -88.91 37.70
CA GLU A 265 27.79 -87.80 38.10
C GLU A 265 27.86 -86.63 37.10
N LEU A 266 29.06 -86.25 36.65
CA LEU A 266 29.24 -85.23 35.61
C LEU A 266 28.57 -85.63 34.30
N LEU A 267 28.66 -86.90 33.92
CA LEU A 267 28.03 -87.45 32.71
C LEU A 267 26.50 -87.39 32.79
N ARG A 268 25.92 -87.69 33.96
CA ARG A 268 24.47 -87.52 34.19
C ARG A 268 24.01 -86.07 34.10
N ASN A 269 24.79 -85.14 34.63
CA ASN A 269 24.46 -83.71 34.58
C ASN A 269 24.57 -83.16 33.16
N ALA A 270 25.66 -83.48 32.44
CA ALA A 270 25.83 -83.12 31.03
C ALA A 270 24.73 -83.72 30.13
N ALA A 271 24.31 -84.96 30.39
CA ALA A 271 23.21 -85.59 29.64
C ALA A 271 21.87 -84.87 29.85
N LYS A 272 21.58 -84.40 31.07
CA LYS A 272 20.38 -83.60 31.38
C LYS A 272 20.42 -82.25 30.65
N GLU A 273 21.54 -81.55 30.68
CA GLU A 273 21.69 -80.26 29.99
C GLU A 273 21.56 -80.41 28.46
N ASN A 274 22.15 -81.46 27.89
CA ASN A 274 22.03 -81.80 26.47
C ASN A 274 20.56 -82.07 26.06
N SER A 275 19.82 -82.80 26.91
CA SER A 275 18.39 -83.05 26.67
C SER A 275 17.53 -81.78 26.75
N ALA A 276 17.86 -80.86 27.67
CA ALA A 276 17.17 -79.58 27.81
C ALA A 276 17.45 -78.63 26.62
N LEU A 277 18.69 -78.60 26.12
CA LEU A 277 19.06 -77.82 24.93
C LEU A 277 18.37 -78.35 23.68
N LYS A 278 18.28 -79.68 23.50
CA LYS A 278 17.51 -80.29 22.39
C LYS A 278 16.04 -79.91 22.41
N ALA A 279 15.40 -79.93 23.59
CA ALA A 279 14.00 -79.55 23.72
C ALA A 279 13.78 -78.06 23.36
N ARG A 280 14.71 -77.18 23.75
CA ARG A 280 14.64 -75.74 23.42
C ARG A 280 14.87 -75.46 21.94
N ALA A 281 15.79 -76.18 21.29
CA ALA A 281 16.01 -76.06 19.85
C ALA A 281 14.75 -76.46 19.06
N ALA A 282 14.12 -77.59 19.42
CA ALA A 282 12.88 -78.06 18.78
C ALA A 282 11.70 -77.07 18.94
N ASP A 283 11.53 -76.46 20.12
CA ASP A 283 10.49 -75.42 20.33
C ASP A 283 10.74 -74.18 19.45
N LEU A 284 12.00 -73.76 19.30
CA LEU A 284 12.36 -72.63 18.45
C LEU A 284 12.18 -72.92 16.96
N GLU A 285 12.52 -74.12 16.49
CA GLU A 285 12.25 -74.56 15.12
C GLU A 285 10.76 -74.50 14.79
N THR A 286 9.92 -74.97 15.72
CA THR A 286 8.45 -74.99 15.54
C THR A 286 7.91 -73.56 15.40
N ARG A 287 8.35 -72.64 16.27
CA ARG A 287 7.98 -71.21 16.18
C ARG A 287 8.44 -70.56 14.88
N LEU A 288 9.62 -70.93 14.38
CA LEU A 288 10.16 -70.43 13.11
C LEU A 288 9.26 -70.85 11.95
N GLN A 289 8.79 -72.10 11.93
CA GLN A 289 7.85 -72.59 10.93
C GLN A 289 6.50 -71.86 10.97
N GLU A 290 5.94 -71.63 12.15
CA GLU A 290 4.69 -70.87 12.32
C GLU A 290 4.82 -69.42 11.81
N MET A 291 5.94 -68.76 12.13
CA MET A 291 6.25 -67.40 11.67
C MET A 291 6.42 -67.34 10.14
N GLN A 292 7.03 -68.36 9.54
CA GLN A 292 7.19 -68.48 8.09
C GLN A 292 5.82 -68.53 7.37
N VAL A 293 4.87 -69.28 7.93
CA VAL A 293 3.50 -69.39 7.38
C VAL A 293 2.76 -68.05 7.43
N LEU A 294 2.86 -67.33 8.56
CA LEU A 294 2.26 -66.01 8.72
C LEU A 294 2.87 -64.97 7.77
N PHE A 295 4.19 -65.00 7.57
CA PHE A 295 4.89 -64.13 6.63
C PHE A 295 4.44 -64.35 5.17
N ASN A 296 4.30 -65.61 4.76
CA ASN A 296 3.82 -65.96 3.43
C ASN A 296 2.39 -65.47 3.18
N ARG A 297 1.52 -65.58 4.20
CA ARG A 297 0.14 -65.08 4.13
C ARG A 297 0.09 -63.55 4.00
N ALA A 298 0.83 -62.83 4.84
CA ALA A 298 0.90 -61.36 4.76
C ALA A 298 1.46 -60.88 3.41
N THR A 299 2.43 -61.61 2.85
CA THR A 299 3.00 -61.29 1.53
C THR A 299 1.99 -61.50 0.41
N ALA A 300 1.19 -62.57 0.45
CA ALA A 300 0.13 -62.82 -0.52
C ALA A 300 -0.96 -61.73 -0.46
N ASP A 301 -1.35 -61.29 0.74
CA ASP A 301 -2.37 -60.24 0.93
C ASP A 301 -1.88 -58.89 0.38
N THR A 302 -0.59 -58.55 0.56
CA THR A 302 -0.01 -57.33 -0.04
C THR A 302 -0.02 -57.38 -1.57
N ALA A 303 0.33 -58.51 -2.19
CA ALA A 303 0.34 -58.66 -3.64
C ALA A 303 -1.07 -58.56 -4.24
N ARG A 304 -2.09 -59.09 -3.54
CA ARG A 304 -3.49 -59.01 -3.97
C ARG A 304 -4.00 -57.57 -3.99
N LEU A 305 -3.74 -56.80 -2.92
CA LEU A 305 -4.16 -55.40 -2.82
C LEU A 305 -3.42 -54.47 -3.79
N GLU A 306 -2.17 -54.79 -4.13
CA GLU A 306 -1.43 -54.10 -5.20
C GLU A 306 -2.03 -54.38 -6.59
N GLY A 307 -2.45 -55.63 -6.84
CA GLY A 307 -3.18 -56.01 -8.06
C GLY A 307 -4.52 -55.30 -8.22
N GLU A 308 -5.30 -55.18 -7.14
CA GLU A 308 -6.60 -54.48 -7.12
C GLU A 308 -6.47 -52.96 -7.34
N ASN A 309 -5.31 -52.36 -7.05
CA ASN A 309 -5.01 -50.96 -7.35
C ASN A 309 -4.58 -50.70 -8.81
N GLY A 310 -4.25 -51.75 -9.57
CA GLY A 310 -3.82 -51.66 -10.97
C GLY A 310 -4.85 -51.05 -11.92
N PRO A 311 -6.13 -51.50 -11.91
CA PRO A 311 -7.20 -50.94 -12.74
C PRO A 311 -7.46 -49.45 -12.44
N LEU A 312 -7.51 -49.07 -11.16
CA LEU A 312 -7.72 -47.69 -10.74
C LEU A 312 -6.58 -46.77 -11.17
N ARG A 313 -5.32 -47.24 -11.15
CA ARG A 313 -4.17 -46.48 -11.68
C ARG A 313 -4.27 -46.27 -13.19
N LYS A 314 -4.67 -47.30 -13.94
CA LYS A 314 -4.88 -47.20 -15.40
C LYS A 314 -6.03 -46.25 -15.73
N GLU A 315 -7.10 -46.26 -14.95
CA GLU A 315 -8.25 -45.36 -15.13
C GLU A 315 -7.89 -43.90 -14.83
N VAL A 316 -7.13 -43.64 -13.75
CA VAL A 316 -6.57 -42.30 -13.47
C VAL A 316 -5.62 -41.83 -14.58
N GLN A 317 -4.82 -42.72 -15.15
CA GLN A 317 -3.92 -42.39 -16.26
C GLN A 317 -4.68 -42.10 -17.57
N HIS A 318 -5.72 -42.89 -17.87
CA HIS A 318 -6.59 -42.67 -19.03
C HIS A 318 -7.36 -41.33 -18.91
N LEU A 319 -7.84 -40.98 -17.72
CA LEU A 319 -8.51 -39.70 -17.47
C LEU A 319 -7.54 -38.52 -17.54
N ARG A 320 -6.28 -38.68 -17.11
CA ARG A 320 -5.22 -37.67 -17.31
C ARG A 320 -4.90 -37.46 -18.80
N ALA A 321 -4.86 -38.54 -19.58
CA ALA A 321 -4.69 -38.45 -21.03
C ALA A 321 -5.89 -37.75 -21.71
N GLY A 322 -7.12 -38.05 -21.28
CA GLY A 322 -8.32 -37.34 -21.75
C GLY A 322 -8.31 -35.84 -21.42
N LEU A 323 -7.80 -35.48 -20.24
CA LEU A 323 -7.66 -34.07 -19.82
C LEU A 323 -6.61 -33.34 -20.67
N ALA A 324 -5.49 -33.99 -21.00
CA ALA A 324 -4.49 -33.45 -21.91
C ALA A 324 -5.03 -33.30 -23.36
N ALA A 325 -5.86 -34.24 -23.82
CA ALA A 325 -6.53 -34.14 -25.13
C ALA A 325 -7.52 -32.97 -25.18
N LEU A 326 -8.27 -32.73 -24.11
CA LEU A 326 -9.17 -31.57 -24.00
C LEU A 326 -8.40 -30.25 -23.93
N GLU A 327 -7.25 -30.21 -23.26
CA GLU A 327 -6.35 -29.04 -23.26
C GLU A 327 -5.77 -28.77 -24.65
N ALA A 328 -5.42 -29.82 -25.41
CA ALA A 328 -4.98 -29.71 -26.80
C ALA A 328 -6.11 -29.21 -27.71
N GLN A 329 -7.33 -29.74 -27.57
CA GLN A 329 -8.51 -29.24 -28.29
C GLN A 329 -8.83 -27.79 -27.93
N LEU A 330 -8.69 -27.39 -26.66
CA LEU A 330 -8.86 -26.00 -26.25
C LEU A 330 -7.75 -25.09 -26.83
N ALA A 331 -6.53 -25.60 -27.00
CA ALA A 331 -5.44 -24.89 -27.66
C ALA A 331 -5.67 -24.76 -29.18
N GLU A 332 -6.22 -25.79 -29.82
CA GLU A 332 -6.61 -25.80 -31.22
C GLU A 332 -7.81 -24.87 -31.49
N GLU A 333 -8.83 -24.86 -30.63
CA GLU A 333 -9.95 -23.92 -30.72
C GLU A 333 -9.51 -22.46 -30.46
N ARG A 334 -8.47 -22.28 -29.63
CA ARG A 334 -7.80 -20.98 -29.48
C ARG A 334 -6.98 -20.61 -30.72
N SER A 335 -6.35 -21.57 -31.39
CA SER A 335 -5.65 -21.30 -32.66
C SER A 335 -6.63 -21.03 -33.80
N LYS A 336 -7.80 -21.68 -33.82
CA LYS A 336 -8.91 -21.40 -34.74
C LYS A 336 -9.54 -20.03 -34.50
N SER A 337 -9.69 -19.63 -33.23
CA SER A 337 -10.06 -18.25 -32.86
C SER A 337 -9.00 -17.22 -33.25
N GLN A 338 -7.73 -17.61 -33.35
CA GLN A 338 -6.64 -16.78 -33.90
C GLN A 338 -6.57 -16.83 -35.42
N SER A 339 -7.07 -17.89 -36.07
CA SER A 339 -7.12 -18.06 -37.52
C SER A 339 -8.47 -17.67 -38.13
N GLY A 340 -9.19 -16.71 -37.52
CA GLY A 340 -10.29 -15.94 -38.12
C GLY A 340 -9.84 -15.07 -39.32
N ALA A 341 -8.92 -15.61 -40.13
CA ALA A 341 -8.40 -15.05 -41.36
C ALA A 341 -9.48 -14.90 -42.44
N GLY A 342 -10.57 -15.70 -42.37
CA GLY A 342 -11.70 -15.61 -43.31
C GLY A 342 -12.59 -14.39 -43.09
N GLU A 343 -12.97 -14.09 -41.84
CA GLU A 343 -13.77 -12.90 -41.51
C GLU A 343 -12.93 -11.62 -41.55
N THR A 344 -11.63 -11.70 -41.23
CA THR A 344 -10.71 -10.57 -41.40
C THR A 344 -10.35 -10.32 -42.87
N ALA A 345 -10.44 -11.30 -43.77
CA ALA A 345 -10.33 -11.08 -45.21
C ALA A 345 -11.56 -10.36 -45.77
N LEU A 346 -12.78 -10.78 -45.41
CA LEU A 346 -14.02 -10.07 -45.78
C LEU A 346 -14.11 -8.68 -45.18
N LEU A 347 -13.58 -8.47 -43.96
CA LEU A 347 -13.49 -7.14 -43.35
C LEU A 347 -12.37 -6.30 -43.96
N ARG A 348 -11.25 -6.89 -44.42
CA ARG A 348 -10.21 -6.17 -45.17
C ARG A 348 -10.69 -5.77 -46.55
N GLU A 349 -11.38 -6.65 -47.27
CA GLU A 349 -11.99 -6.33 -48.56
C GLU A 349 -13.06 -5.24 -48.41
N ARG A 350 -13.89 -5.31 -47.35
CA ARG A 350 -14.82 -4.22 -47.03
C ARG A 350 -14.10 -2.95 -46.61
N LEU A 351 -13.00 -3.03 -45.84
CA LEU A 351 -12.20 -1.88 -45.44
C LEU A 351 -11.55 -1.21 -46.65
N GLU A 352 -10.98 -2.00 -47.56
CA GLU A 352 -10.36 -1.55 -48.81
C GLU A 352 -11.41 -0.94 -49.75
N SER A 353 -12.63 -1.50 -49.80
CA SER A 353 -13.78 -0.91 -50.51
C SER A 353 -14.28 0.40 -49.86
N THR A 354 -14.12 0.57 -48.56
CA THR A 354 -14.48 1.82 -47.86
C THR A 354 -13.36 2.85 -47.93
N GLU A 355 -12.11 2.43 -47.98
CA GLU A 355 -10.93 3.29 -48.16
C GLU A 355 -10.87 3.82 -49.58
N THR A 356 -11.21 3.01 -50.59
CA THR A 356 -11.38 3.48 -51.98
C THR A 356 -12.51 4.50 -52.09
N ARG A 357 -13.69 4.24 -51.49
CA ARG A 357 -14.78 5.23 -51.42
C ARG A 357 -14.40 6.49 -50.62
N ALA A 358 -13.56 6.36 -49.60
CA ALA A 358 -13.07 7.51 -48.84
C ALA A 358 -12.07 8.33 -49.66
N ARG A 359 -11.18 7.68 -50.44
CA ARG A 359 -10.28 8.35 -51.38
C ARG A 359 -11.03 9.02 -52.53
N GLU A 360 -12.07 8.39 -53.06
CA GLU A 360 -12.97 8.99 -54.07
C GLU A 360 -13.72 10.20 -53.49
N ARG A 361 -14.24 10.11 -52.27
CA ARG A 361 -14.86 11.25 -51.58
C ARG A 361 -13.87 12.36 -51.26
N GLN A 362 -12.63 12.01 -50.95
CA GLN A 362 -11.57 12.98 -50.69
C GLN A 362 -11.12 13.66 -51.98
N ALA A 363 -11.03 12.93 -53.09
CA ALA A 363 -10.81 13.49 -54.42
C ALA A 363 -11.98 14.40 -54.84
N GLY A 364 -13.23 13.99 -54.61
CA GLY A 364 -14.40 14.83 -54.86
C GLY A 364 -14.49 16.06 -53.96
N LEU A 365 -13.98 15.99 -52.73
CA LEU A 365 -13.85 17.16 -51.84
C LEU A 365 -12.75 18.12 -52.31
N GLU A 366 -11.63 17.62 -52.80
CA GLU A 366 -10.58 18.46 -53.40
C GLU A 366 -11.06 19.09 -54.72
N GLU A 367 -11.83 18.36 -55.52
CA GLU A 367 -12.46 18.89 -56.73
C GLU A 367 -13.54 19.94 -56.40
N ALA A 368 -14.36 19.71 -55.37
CA ALA A 368 -15.31 20.71 -54.87
C ALA A 368 -14.62 21.95 -54.28
N ARG A 369 -13.46 21.78 -53.62
CA ARG A 369 -12.62 22.89 -53.16
C ARG A 369 -12.00 23.66 -54.31
N ALA A 370 -11.52 22.97 -55.34
CA ALA A 370 -11.02 23.59 -56.56
C ALA A 370 -12.14 24.35 -57.29
N ALA A 371 -13.35 23.79 -57.34
CA ALA A 371 -14.53 24.44 -57.90
C ALA A 371 -14.95 25.67 -57.06
N LEU A 372 -14.91 25.58 -55.72
CA LEU A 372 -15.16 26.71 -54.83
C LEU A 372 -14.11 27.82 -55.00
N ALA A 373 -12.83 27.47 -55.09
CA ALA A 373 -11.76 28.42 -55.36
C ALA A 373 -11.91 29.08 -56.74
N ALA A 374 -12.35 28.33 -57.75
CA ALA A 374 -12.67 28.86 -59.07
C ALA A 374 -13.90 29.78 -59.04
N LEU A 375 -14.92 29.45 -58.24
CA LEU A 375 -16.12 30.27 -58.05
C LEU A 375 -15.80 31.56 -57.29
N GLU A 376 -14.94 31.49 -56.28
CA GLU A 376 -14.42 32.65 -55.55
C GLU A 376 -13.59 33.54 -56.48
N ALA A 377 -12.71 32.96 -57.30
CA ALA A 377 -11.96 33.70 -58.31
C ALA A 377 -12.89 34.35 -59.35
N ALA A 378 -13.96 33.67 -59.77
CA ALA A 378 -14.99 34.21 -60.66
C ALA A 378 -15.80 35.33 -60.00
N MET A 379 -16.14 35.21 -58.71
CA MET A 379 -16.82 36.25 -57.92
C MET A 379 -15.94 37.48 -57.74
N VAL A 380 -14.63 37.30 -57.52
CA VAL A 380 -13.66 38.40 -57.46
C VAL A 380 -13.52 39.06 -58.84
N ALA A 381 -13.49 38.27 -59.93
CA ALA A 381 -13.46 38.80 -61.28
C ALA A 381 -14.74 39.59 -61.61
N GLU A 382 -15.92 39.10 -61.25
CA GLU A 382 -17.19 39.82 -61.43
C GLU A 382 -17.31 41.06 -60.54
N ARG A 383 -16.76 41.01 -59.32
CA ARG A 383 -16.64 42.19 -58.46
C ARG A 383 -15.71 43.24 -59.07
N ASN A 384 -14.60 42.82 -59.67
CA ASN A 384 -13.68 43.73 -60.36
C ASN A 384 -14.29 44.31 -61.64
N LYS A 385 -15.08 43.53 -62.40
CA LYS A 385 -15.88 44.05 -63.52
C LYS A 385 -16.97 45.01 -63.05
N SER A 386 -17.59 44.75 -61.91
CA SER A 386 -18.59 45.65 -61.31
C SER A 386 -17.95 46.95 -60.82
N LEU A 387 -16.72 46.89 -60.32
CA LEU A 387 -15.92 48.08 -59.97
C LEU A 387 -15.52 48.85 -61.23
N SER A 388 -15.05 48.19 -62.30
CA SER A 388 -14.74 48.87 -63.55
C SER A 388 -15.97 49.46 -64.23
N ALA A 389 -17.12 48.77 -64.17
CA ALA A 389 -18.40 49.32 -64.61
C ALA A 389 -18.83 50.49 -63.71
N GLY A 390 -18.53 50.45 -62.41
CA GLY A 390 -18.68 51.56 -61.48
C GLY A 390 -17.84 52.77 -61.90
N ASP A 391 -16.58 52.57 -62.23
CA ASP A 391 -15.67 53.62 -62.72
C ASP A 391 -16.14 54.17 -64.08
N GLU A 392 -16.62 53.31 -64.99
CA GLU A 392 -17.24 53.73 -66.25
C GLU A 392 -18.54 54.52 -66.03
N THR A 393 -19.38 54.14 -65.06
CA THR A 393 -20.59 54.89 -64.71
C THR A 393 -20.26 56.21 -64.04
N ALA A 394 -19.18 56.30 -63.26
CA ALA A 394 -18.68 57.54 -62.69
C ALA A 394 -18.12 58.46 -63.79
N ALA A 395 -17.35 57.92 -64.74
CA ALA A 395 -16.86 58.65 -65.90
C ALA A 395 -18.01 59.13 -66.82
N LEU A 396 -19.06 58.32 -66.99
CA LEU A 396 -20.27 58.71 -67.70
C LEU A 396 -21.09 59.75 -66.93
N ARG A 397 -21.11 59.72 -65.59
CA ARG A 397 -21.71 60.77 -64.76
C ARG A 397 -20.98 62.09 -64.89
N VAL A 398 -19.65 62.07 -64.86
CA VAL A 398 -18.84 63.28 -65.12
C VAL A 398 -19.12 63.83 -66.52
N LYS A 399 -19.18 62.97 -67.55
CA LYS A 399 -19.56 63.40 -68.91
C LYS A 399 -21.01 63.90 -69.01
N LEU A 400 -21.92 63.35 -68.21
CA LEU A 400 -23.32 63.79 -68.13
C LEU A 400 -23.43 65.14 -67.44
N ASP A 401 -22.66 65.37 -66.38
CA ASP A 401 -22.61 66.65 -65.68
C ASP A 401 -21.91 67.71 -66.55
N GLU A 402 -20.83 67.36 -67.27
CA GLU A 402 -20.27 68.22 -68.31
C GLU A 402 -21.28 68.52 -69.43
N ALA A 403 -22.11 67.54 -69.82
CA ALA A 403 -23.15 67.75 -70.83
C ALA A 403 -24.29 68.63 -70.30
N ARG A 404 -24.65 68.50 -69.02
CA ARG A 404 -25.62 69.37 -68.33
C ARG A 404 -25.08 70.78 -68.14
N ASP A 405 -23.78 70.92 -67.86
CA ASP A 405 -23.12 72.23 -67.80
C ASP A 405 -23.05 72.87 -69.18
N ARG A 406 -22.81 72.08 -70.24
CA ARG A 406 -22.94 72.55 -71.63
C ARG A 406 -24.37 72.92 -71.99
N GLU A 407 -25.36 72.16 -71.53
CA GLU A 407 -26.79 72.46 -71.73
C GLU A 407 -27.22 73.72 -70.95
N ALA A 408 -26.73 73.91 -69.73
CA ALA A 408 -26.90 75.10 -68.91
C ALA A 408 -26.21 76.33 -69.55
N ALA A 409 -25.03 76.14 -70.14
CA ALA A 409 -24.34 77.18 -70.90
C ALA A 409 -25.07 77.52 -72.21
N LEU A 410 -25.68 76.53 -72.89
CA LEU A 410 -26.48 76.74 -74.10
C LEU A 410 -27.83 77.40 -73.80
N THR A 411 -28.49 77.06 -72.69
CA THR A 411 -29.70 77.76 -72.22
C THR A 411 -29.40 79.19 -71.77
N LYS A 412 -28.23 79.42 -71.17
CA LYS A 412 -27.76 80.79 -70.86
C LYS A 412 -27.42 81.59 -72.12
N ARG A 413 -26.85 80.95 -73.15
CA ARG A 413 -26.64 81.55 -74.48
C ARG A 413 -27.94 81.80 -75.25
N LEU A 414 -28.97 80.98 -75.09
CA LEU A 414 -30.32 81.22 -75.63
C LEU A 414 -30.99 82.42 -74.94
N ALA A 415 -30.83 82.55 -73.61
CA ALA A 415 -31.30 83.71 -72.87
C ALA A 415 -30.52 85.01 -73.19
N GLU A 416 -29.26 84.90 -73.61
CA GLU A 416 -28.47 86.01 -74.15
C GLU A 416 -28.83 86.33 -75.62
N ALA A 417 -29.17 85.33 -76.44
CA ALA A 417 -29.68 85.54 -77.81
C ALA A 417 -31.02 86.28 -77.84
N ASP A 418 -31.93 85.99 -76.90
CA ASP A 418 -33.20 86.73 -76.73
C ASP A 418 -32.99 88.18 -76.24
N ARG A 419 -31.85 88.49 -75.60
CA ARG A 419 -31.44 89.87 -75.25
C ARG A 419 -30.75 90.59 -76.40
N VAL A 420 -29.99 89.88 -77.24
CA VAL A 420 -29.33 90.42 -78.45
C VAL A 420 -30.34 90.76 -79.55
N GLU A 421 -31.51 90.10 -79.63
CA GLU A 421 -32.60 90.49 -80.55
C GLU A 421 -33.21 91.87 -80.19
N VAL A 422 -33.15 92.28 -78.91
CA VAL A 422 -33.58 93.60 -78.41
C VAL A 422 -32.50 94.67 -78.61
N GLU A 423 -31.21 94.30 -78.51
CA GLU A 423 -30.08 95.20 -78.76
C GLU A 423 -29.75 95.38 -80.26
N ARG A 424 -30.11 94.44 -81.15
CA ARG A 424 -29.98 94.56 -82.62
C ARG A 424 -30.83 95.70 -83.20
N VAL A 425 -31.94 96.04 -82.55
CA VAL A 425 -32.82 97.16 -82.95
C VAL A 425 -32.26 98.52 -82.46
N HIS A 426 -31.44 98.53 -81.42
CA HIS A 426 -30.84 99.74 -80.84
C HIS A 426 -29.44 100.05 -81.41
N LEU A 427 -28.62 99.03 -81.66
CA LEU A 427 -27.25 99.16 -82.21
C LEU A 427 -27.20 99.46 -83.72
N GLN A 428 -28.31 99.34 -84.46
CA GLN A 428 -28.42 99.83 -85.84
C GLN A 428 -28.49 101.38 -85.89
N GLN A 429 -28.77 102.06 -84.77
CA GLN A 429 -28.81 103.53 -84.66
C GLN A 429 -27.53 104.15 -84.06
N GLU A 430 -26.65 103.35 -83.44
CA GLU A 430 -25.40 103.83 -82.80
C GLU A 430 -24.13 103.49 -83.59
N LEU A 431 -24.19 102.55 -84.54
CA LEU A 431 -23.10 102.19 -85.47
C LEU A 431 -22.67 103.31 -86.43
N ASP A 432 -23.50 104.34 -86.64
CA ASP A 432 -23.17 105.50 -87.47
C ASP A 432 -22.35 106.58 -86.72
N ARG A 433 -22.27 106.53 -85.38
CA ARG A 433 -21.54 107.53 -84.57
C ARG A 433 -20.18 107.06 -84.05
N VAL A 434 -19.99 105.76 -83.84
CA VAL A 434 -18.76 105.20 -83.22
C VAL A 434 -17.61 104.95 -84.22
N ARG A 435 -17.83 105.16 -85.53
CA ARG A 435 -16.74 105.15 -86.55
C ARG A 435 -15.75 106.33 -86.43
N SER A 436 -16.06 107.34 -85.62
CA SER A 436 -15.25 108.55 -85.49
C SER A 436 -14.15 108.48 -84.41
N ASP A 437 -14.34 107.71 -83.33
CA ASP A 437 -13.62 108.01 -82.08
C ASP A 437 -12.68 106.92 -81.54
N ILE A 438 -12.52 105.78 -82.23
CA ILE A 438 -11.65 104.68 -81.77
C ILE A 438 -10.45 104.52 -82.71
N SER A 439 -9.59 105.55 -82.74
CA SER A 439 -8.27 105.54 -83.40
C SER A 439 -7.10 105.62 -82.42
N GLY A 440 -7.30 105.31 -81.15
CA GLY A 440 -6.23 105.43 -80.17
C GLY A 440 -6.47 104.66 -78.88
N LEU A 441 -5.67 103.60 -78.71
CA LEU A 441 -5.10 103.18 -77.42
C LEU A 441 -5.95 102.30 -76.47
N GLU A 442 -6.29 101.08 -76.88
CA GLU A 442 -6.75 100.01 -75.96
C GLU A 442 -6.06 98.64 -76.19
N GLY A 443 -4.75 98.64 -76.51
CA GLY A 443 -3.97 97.42 -76.76
C GLY A 443 -3.08 96.93 -75.61
N GLN A 444 -2.87 97.69 -74.53
CA GLN A 444 -1.81 97.39 -73.55
C GLN A 444 -2.29 97.06 -72.12
N ARG A 445 -3.59 96.94 -71.86
CA ARG A 445 -4.12 96.77 -70.49
C ARG A 445 -4.59 95.35 -70.12
N VAL A 446 -4.76 94.42 -71.07
CA VAL A 446 -5.30 93.08 -70.78
C VAL A 446 -4.22 92.04 -70.44
N GLU A 447 -2.97 92.19 -70.90
CA GLU A 447 -1.90 91.22 -70.61
C GLU A 447 -1.37 91.29 -69.16
N LEU A 448 -1.57 92.41 -68.46
CA LEU A 448 -1.02 92.64 -67.11
C LEU A 448 -1.92 92.08 -65.97
N GLU A 449 -3.20 91.79 -66.25
CA GLU A 449 -4.13 91.22 -65.26
C GLU A 449 -4.19 89.68 -65.28
N ALA A 450 -3.87 89.03 -66.42
CA ALA A 450 -3.80 87.57 -66.51
C ALA A 450 -2.56 86.99 -65.79
N ALA A 451 -1.42 87.68 -65.82
CA ALA A 451 -0.19 87.25 -65.15
C ALA A 451 -0.25 87.34 -63.61
N ARG A 452 -1.14 88.18 -63.06
CA ARG A 452 -1.29 88.37 -61.60
C ARG A 452 -2.14 87.30 -60.93
N ARG A 453 -3.12 86.70 -61.62
CA ARG A 453 -3.96 85.62 -61.06
C ARG A 453 -3.24 84.27 -61.01
N ALA A 454 -2.47 83.94 -62.06
CA ALA A 454 -1.66 82.71 -62.08
C ALA A 454 -0.56 82.68 -61.00
N LEU A 455 -0.06 83.85 -60.55
CA LEU A 455 0.94 83.95 -59.49
C LEU A 455 0.35 83.75 -58.08
N GLU A 456 -0.96 83.99 -57.92
CA GLU A 456 -1.66 83.89 -56.63
C GLU A 456 -2.11 82.44 -56.37
N ASP A 457 -2.57 81.72 -57.41
CA ASP A 457 -2.93 80.30 -57.33
C ASP A 457 -1.69 79.41 -57.05
N ALA A 458 -0.55 79.72 -57.66
CA ALA A 458 0.72 79.04 -57.40
C ALA A 458 1.25 79.28 -55.96
N ARG A 459 0.93 80.43 -55.34
CA ARG A 459 1.30 80.71 -53.94
C ARG A 459 0.45 79.92 -52.96
N THR A 460 -0.82 79.66 -53.27
CA THR A 460 -1.70 78.83 -52.44
C THR A 460 -1.34 77.35 -52.48
N GLU A 461 -0.92 76.82 -53.63
CA GLU A 461 -0.39 75.45 -53.74
C GLU A 461 0.93 75.27 -52.99
N VAL A 462 1.85 76.24 -53.07
CA VAL A 462 3.11 76.22 -52.31
C VAL A 462 2.87 76.31 -50.80
N ALA A 463 1.80 76.96 -50.34
CA ALA A 463 1.43 77.00 -48.92
C ALA A 463 0.87 75.65 -48.42
N GLY A 464 0.06 74.96 -49.25
CA GLY A 464 -0.44 73.61 -48.95
C GLY A 464 0.66 72.55 -48.95
N LEU A 465 1.59 72.61 -49.90
CA LEU A 465 2.74 71.70 -49.92
C LEU A 465 3.69 71.93 -48.73
N ARG A 466 3.79 73.17 -48.21
CA ARG A 466 4.58 73.47 -47.00
C ARG A 466 3.95 72.94 -45.72
N SER A 467 2.63 72.92 -45.59
CA SER A 467 1.96 72.35 -44.42
C SER A 467 1.99 70.82 -44.43
N GLU A 468 1.89 70.19 -45.60
CA GLU A 468 2.12 68.75 -45.75
C GLU A 468 3.58 68.37 -45.48
N LEU A 469 4.55 69.15 -45.95
CA LEU A 469 5.96 68.93 -45.65
C LEU A 469 6.25 69.02 -44.15
N ALA A 470 5.71 70.05 -43.47
CA ALA A 470 5.87 70.22 -42.02
C ALA A 470 5.24 69.06 -41.22
N ARG A 471 4.11 68.52 -41.67
CA ARG A 471 3.47 67.35 -41.05
C ARG A 471 4.32 66.09 -41.24
N ILE A 472 4.86 65.87 -42.44
CA ILE A 472 5.74 64.72 -42.74
C ILE A 472 7.04 64.83 -41.94
N GLU A 473 7.62 66.02 -41.78
CA GLU A 473 8.80 66.27 -40.95
C GLU A 473 8.52 65.95 -39.47
N GLN A 474 7.36 66.34 -38.95
CA GLN A 474 6.96 66.05 -37.57
C GLN A 474 6.71 64.55 -37.33
N GLU A 475 6.13 63.84 -38.30
CA GLU A 475 5.96 62.39 -38.27
C GLU A 475 7.33 61.68 -38.36
N HIS A 476 8.24 62.17 -39.21
CA HIS A 476 9.60 61.64 -39.36
C HIS A 476 10.42 61.81 -38.07
N ASP A 477 10.34 62.96 -37.40
CA ASP A 477 11.02 63.21 -36.12
C ASP A 477 10.47 62.32 -35.00
N ALA A 478 9.16 62.10 -34.94
CA ALA A 478 8.54 61.15 -33.99
C ALA A 478 8.98 59.70 -34.26
N HIS A 479 9.17 59.32 -35.52
CA HIS A 479 9.73 58.01 -35.88
C HIS A 479 11.21 57.90 -35.54
N ARG A 480 11.98 58.99 -35.66
CA ARG A 480 13.39 59.05 -35.30
C ARG A 480 13.60 58.93 -33.79
N GLU A 481 12.77 59.58 -32.97
CA GLU A 481 12.77 59.42 -31.51
C GLU A 481 12.44 57.97 -31.11
N LYS A 482 11.42 57.36 -31.71
CA LYS A 482 11.08 55.94 -31.45
C LYS A 482 12.23 55.00 -31.85
N SER A 483 12.89 55.26 -32.98
CA SER A 483 14.06 54.49 -33.40
C SER A 483 15.25 54.67 -32.44
N SER A 484 15.42 55.85 -31.85
CA SER A 484 16.47 56.09 -30.84
C SER A 484 16.20 55.34 -29.53
N LEU A 485 14.95 55.29 -29.07
CA LEU A 485 14.54 54.53 -27.88
C LEU A 485 14.69 53.03 -28.09
N LEU A 486 14.29 52.52 -29.26
CA LEU A 486 14.49 51.11 -29.61
C LEU A 486 15.98 50.76 -29.68
N SER A 487 16.84 51.68 -30.16
CA SER A 487 18.28 51.45 -30.20
C SER A 487 18.91 51.39 -28.80
N THR A 488 18.45 52.21 -27.85
CA THR A 488 18.96 52.18 -26.47
C THR A 488 18.50 50.94 -25.72
N GLU A 489 17.26 50.49 -25.94
CA GLU A 489 16.75 49.21 -25.43
C GLU A 489 17.53 48.01 -26.00
N LEU A 490 17.91 48.05 -27.28
CA LEU A 490 18.69 46.99 -27.92
C LEU A 490 20.12 46.91 -27.36
N GLU A 491 20.75 48.05 -27.08
CA GLU A 491 22.06 48.09 -26.41
C GLU A 491 21.98 47.62 -24.95
N ALA A 492 20.92 47.98 -24.21
CA ALA A 492 20.69 47.46 -22.86
C ALA A 492 20.51 45.93 -22.87
N ALA A 493 19.74 45.40 -23.82
CA ALA A 493 19.54 43.96 -24.00
C ALA A 493 20.84 43.23 -24.41
N ARG A 494 21.68 43.84 -25.24
CA ARG A 494 23.00 43.30 -25.61
C ARG A 494 23.94 43.24 -24.42
N LYS A 495 23.93 44.25 -23.56
CA LYS A 495 24.72 44.27 -22.31
C LYS A 495 24.27 43.17 -21.35
N ALA A 496 22.96 43.04 -21.11
CA ALA A 496 22.41 41.97 -20.28
C ALA A 496 22.73 40.56 -20.82
N LEU A 497 22.74 40.39 -22.16
CA LEU A 497 23.17 39.15 -22.79
C LEU A 497 24.68 38.87 -22.61
N GLY A 498 25.51 39.91 -22.59
CA GLY A 498 26.94 39.83 -22.28
C GLY A 498 27.19 39.36 -20.85
N ASP A 499 26.50 39.96 -19.88
CA ASP A 499 26.60 39.61 -18.46
C ASP A 499 26.15 38.16 -18.22
N ALA A 500 25.02 37.75 -18.82
CA ALA A 500 24.55 36.36 -18.74
C ALA A 500 25.51 35.34 -19.38
N ARG A 501 26.28 35.74 -20.41
CA ARG A 501 27.31 34.88 -21.02
C ARG A 501 28.52 34.70 -20.10
N LEU A 502 28.91 35.73 -19.35
CA LEU A 502 29.98 35.69 -18.36
C LEU A 502 29.58 34.82 -17.17
N GLU A 503 28.37 34.96 -16.64
CA GLU A 503 27.84 34.05 -15.62
C GLU A 503 27.79 32.60 -16.12
N GLY A 504 27.33 32.39 -17.35
CA GLY A 504 27.35 31.07 -17.99
C GLY A 504 28.75 30.50 -18.15
N ALA A 505 29.79 31.33 -18.33
CA ALA A 505 31.18 30.87 -18.38
C ALA A 505 31.71 30.50 -17.00
N SER A 506 31.35 31.26 -15.95
CA SER A 506 31.69 30.92 -14.56
C SER A 506 31.08 29.58 -14.14
N LEU A 507 29.79 29.38 -14.43
CA LEU A 507 29.08 28.13 -14.13
C LEU A 507 29.64 26.92 -14.89
N ARG A 508 30.13 27.12 -16.12
CA ARG A 508 30.86 26.07 -16.86
C ARG A 508 32.18 25.72 -16.17
N GLY A 509 32.94 26.71 -15.69
CA GLY A 509 34.15 26.47 -14.92
C GLY A 509 33.90 25.75 -13.59
N GLU A 510 32.79 26.03 -12.92
CA GLU A 510 32.36 25.28 -11.72
C GLU A 510 31.93 23.84 -12.04
N LEU A 511 31.23 23.64 -13.16
CA LEU A 511 30.89 22.30 -13.65
C LEU A 511 32.15 21.46 -13.94
N ASP A 512 33.13 22.03 -14.64
CA ASP A 512 34.39 21.34 -14.94
C ASP A 512 35.16 20.97 -13.66
N ARG A 513 35.11 21.82 -12.62
CA ARG A 513 35.69 21.52 -11.30
C ARG A 513 34.95 20.38 -10.60
N LEU A 514 33.62 20.41 -10.59
CA LEU A 514 32.79 19.36 -10.01
C LEU A 514 32.92 18.02 -10.76
N GLU A 515 33.13 18.07 -12.07
CA GLU A 515 33.40 16.87 -12.88
C GLU A 515 34.74 16.24 -12.51
N LYS A 516 35.80 17.04 -12.33
CA LYS A 516 37.11 16.57 -11.85
C LYS A 516 37.04 16.00 -10.42
N GLU A 517 36.31 16.64 -9.51
CA GLU A 517 36.09 16.10 -8.17
C GLU A 517 35.33 14.78 -8.20
N ARG A 518 34.36 14.65 -9.10
CA ARG A 518 33.61 13.40 -9.29
C ARG A 518 34.47 12.29 -9.91
N GLU A 519 35.41 12.61 -10.79
CA GLU A 519 36.39 11.66 -11.30
C GLU A 519 37.35 11.20 -10.21
N ALA A 520 37.88 12.10 -9.38
CA ALA A 520 38.70 11.74 -8.22
C ALA A 520 37.94 10.85 -7.21
N GLN A 521 36.66 11.13 -6.97
CA GLN A 521 35.81 10.27 -6.13
C GLN A 521 35.54 8.89 -6.76
N ARG A 522 35.50 8.79 -8.10
CA ARG A 522 35.38 7.50 -8.79
C ARG A 522 36.67 6.69 -8.68
N GLU A 523 37.83 7.33 -8.78
CA GLU A 523 39.12 6.68 -8.57
C GLU A 523 39.24 6.17 -7.13
N GLN A 524 38.84 6.97 -6.13
CA GLN A 524 38.74 6.49 -4.74
C GLN A 524 37.75 5.33 -4.58
N ALA A 525 36.59 5.39 -5.24
CA ALA A 525 35.64 4.29 -5.21
C ALA A 525 36.22 3.01 -5.85
N PHE A 526 37.04 3.14 -6.90
CA PHE A 526 37.72 2.03 -7.55
C PHE A 526 38.75 1.35 -6.63
N ILE A 527 39.52 2.16 -5.88
CA ILE A 527 40.46 1.66 -4.88
C ILE A 527 39.71 0.90 -3.77
N VAL A 528 38.65 1.50 -3.22
CA VAL A 528 37.84 0.85 -2.17
C VAL A 528 37.16 -0.42 -2.67
N THR A 529 36.76 -0.49 -3.95
CA THR A 529 36.25 -1.75 -4.52
C THR A 529 37.32 -2.82 -4.64
N GLY A 530 38.57 -2.47 -4.99
CA GLY A 530 39.69 -3.43 -4.98
C GLY A 530 40.00 -3.94 -3.56
N GLU A 531 40.01 -3.05 -2.57
CA GLU A 531 40.17 -3.44 -1.15
C GLU A 531 39.04 -4.36 -0.67
N LEU A 532 37.81 -4.15 -1.14
CA LEU A 532 36.68 -5.03 -0.84
C LEU A 532 36.82 -6.41 -1.49
N GLU A 533 37.30 -6.48 -2.73
CA GLU A 533 37.58 -7.76 -3.39
C GLU A 533 38.66 -8.55 -2.64
N GLU A 534 39.75 -7.90 -2.18
CA GLU A 534 40.75 -8.54 -1.33
C GLU A 534 40.20 -9.02 0.02
N ILE A 535 39.28 -8.26 0.63
CA ILE A 535 38.62 -8.66 1.88
C ILE A 535 37.68 -9.85 1.64
N GLU A 536 36.98 -9.90 0.50
CA GLU A 536 36.11 -11.01 0.13
C GLU A 536 36.92 -12.28 -0.12
N GLU A 537 38.07 -12.19 -0.78
CA GLU A 537 39.00 -13.33 -0.96
C GLU A 537 39.52 -13.83 0.39
N LYS A 538 39.96 -12.93 1.28
CA LYS A 538 40.39 -13.28 2.65
C LYS A 538 39.27 -13.93 3.45
N HIS A 539 38.04 -13.44 3.31
CA HIS A 539 36.90 -14.03 4.00
C HIS A 539 36.56 -15.43 3.46
N GLN A 540 36.71 -15.67 2.16
CA GLN A 540 36.54 -17.01 1.59
C GLN A 540 37.61 -17.99 2.10
N THR A 541 38.87 -17.56 2.21
CA THR A 541 39.93 -18.40 2.79
C THR A 541 39.65 -18.70 4.27
N GLU A 542 39.25 -17.70 5.06
CA GLU A 542 38.88 -17.91 6.47
C GLU A 542 37.65 -18.83 6.63
N GLN A 543 36.69 -18.78 5.70
CA GLN A 543 35.55 -19.70 5.70
C GLN A 543 35.97 -21.14 5.40
N GLN A 544 36.90 -21.34 4.47
CA GLN A 544 37.46 -22.67 4.17
C GLN A 544 38.24 -23.21 5.37
N GLU A 545 39.01 -22.37 6.06
CA GLU A 545 39.71 -22.74 7.30
C GLU A 545 38.73 -23.10 8.43
N LEU A 546 37.63 -22.34 8.57
CA LEU A 546 36.56 -22.65 9.52
C LEU A 546 35.86 -23.98 9.21
N GLU A 547 35.67 -24.32 7.93
CA GLU A 547 35.12 -25.62 7.54
C GLU A 547 36.10 -26.76 7.82
N ALA A 548 37.39 -26.57 7.55
CA ALA A 548 38.43 -27.53 7.92
C ALA A 548 38.48 -27.74 9.45
N LEU A 549 38.44 -26.66 10.24
CA LEU A 549 38.40 -26.72 11.71
C LEU A 549 37.12 -27.42 12.22
N ARG A 550 35.98 -27.24 11.56
CA ARG A 550 34.75 -27.97 11.90
C ARG A 550 34.86 -29.46 11.61
N GLN A 551 35.51 -29.85 10.51
CA GLN A 551 35.77 -31.26 10.22
C GLN A 551 36.71 -31.87 11.27
N VAL A 552 37.76 -31.16 11.68
CA VAL A 552 38.66 -31.59 12.76
C VAL A 552 37.92 -31.69 14.09
N SER A 553 37.08 -30.71 14.43
CA SER A 553 36.25 -30.77 15.66
C SER A 553 35.34 -31.98 15.66
N LYS A 554 34.73 -32.32 14.51
CA LYS A 554 33.90 -33.52 14.37
C LYS A 554 34.71 -34.81 14.54
N GLN A 555 35.91 -34.87 13.95
CA GLN A 555 36.81 -36.01 14.16
C GLN A 555 37.22 -36.17 15.63
N LEU A 556 37.49 -35.07 16.33
CA LEU A 556 37.78 -35.07 17.77
C LEU A 556 36.57 -35.49 18.61
N GLU A 557 35.36 -35.09 18.22
CA GLU A 557 34.11 -35.55 18.86
C GLU A 557 33.89 -37.06 18.68
N ASP A 558 34.14 -37.59 17.48
CA ASP A 558 34.06 -39.02 17.19
C ASP A 558 35.11 -39.81 17.98
N GLN A 559 36.33 -39.26 18.12
CA GLN A 559 37.38 -39.83 18.99
C GLN A 559 37.01 -39.76 20.48
N LEU A 560 36.39 -38.68 20.94
CA LEU A 560 35.87 -38.54 22.30
C LEU A 560 34.72 -39.52 22.58
N ALA A 561 33.87 -39.78 21.60
CA ALA A 561 32.81 -40.78 21.70
C ALA A 561 33.40 -42.19 21.82
N LYS A 562 34.41 -42.51 21.01
CA LYS A 562 35.11 -43.79 21.06
C LYS A 562 35.83 -44.01 22.39
N THR A 563 36.61 -43.02 22.85
CA THR A 563 37.28 -43.10 24.16
C THR A 563 36.31 -43.18 25.33
N ARG A 564 35.13 -42.56 25.26
CA ARG A 564 34.06 -42.75 26.26
C ARG A 564 33.48 -44.16 26.24
N GLN A 565 33.33 -44.76 25.06
CA GLN A 565 32.89 -46.15 24.92
C GLN A 565 33.93 -47.11 25.51
N ASP A 566 35.22 -46.90 25.20
CA ASP A 566 36.32 -47.68 25.76
C ASP A 566 36.40 -47.51 27.29
N LEU A 567 36.21 -46.29 27.80
CA LEU A 567 36.14 -46.03 29.25
C LEU A 567 34.94 -46.72 29.91
N ALA A 568 33.78 -46.76 29.24
CA ALA A 568 32.62 -47.47 29.75
C ALA A 568 32.85 -48.99 29.80
N GLN A 569 33.52 -49.55 28.78
CA GLN A 569 33.95 -50.95 28.77
C GLN A 569 34.94 -51.24 29.91
N ALA A 570 35.95 -50.39 30.08
CA ALA A 570 36.91 -50.51 31.19
C ALA A 570 36.23 -50.39 32.56
N HIS A 571 35.21 -49.54 32.71
CA HIS A 571 34.40 -49.48 33.92
C HIS A 571 33.62 -50.76 34.16
N THR A 572 32.98 -51.35 33.15
CA THR A 572 32.30 -52.65 33.31
C THR A 572 33.25 -53.77 33.69
N GLU A 573 34.45 -53.80 33.10
CA GLU A 573 35.51 -54.75 33.46
C GLU A 573 35.97 -54.52 34.91
N MET A 574 36.22 -53.27 35.32
CA MET A 574 36.60 -52.95 36.69
C MET A 574 35.51 -53.33 37.71
N THR A 575 34.24 -53.18 37.33
CA THR A 575 33.10 -53.60 38.18
C THR A 575 33.07 -55.12 38.32
N SER A 576 33.28 -55.86 37.22
CA SER A 576 33.38 -57.32 37.25
C SER A 576 34.58 -57.83 38.06
N LEU A 577 35.72 -57.13 37.99
CA LEU A 577 36.91 -57.42 38.79
C LEU A 577 36.69 -57.09 40.26
N GLN A 578 35.96 -56.02 40.59
CA GLN A 578 35.55 -55.72 41.96
C GLN A 578 34.61 -56.78 42.53
N GLU A 579 33.65 -57.28 41.75
CA GLU A 579 32.78 -58.39 42.17
C GLU A 579 33.56 -59.68 42.40
N LEU A 580 34.55 -59.99 41.55
CA LEU A 580 35.44 -61.14 41.74
C LEU A 580 36.32 -60.97 42.98
N LEU A 581 36.90 -59.79 43.20
CA LEU A 581 37.69 -59.49 44.39
C LEU A 581 36.85 -59.58 45.66
N GLN A 582 35.60 -59.13 45.61
CA GLN A 582 34.67 -59.21 46.74
C GLN A 582 34.36 -60.68 47.08
N ARG A 583 34.10 -61.51 46.06
CA ARG A 583 33.90 -62.96 46.24
C ARG A 583 35.14 -63.65 46.84
N GLU A 584 36.33 -63.28 46.40
CA GLU A 584 37.61 -63.78 46.94
C GLU A 584 37.82 -63.36 48.41
N GLN A 585 37.48 -62.11 48.75
CA GLN A 585 37.55 -61.61 50.13
C GLN A 585 36.53 -62.29 51.05
N ASP A 586 35.33 -62.55 50.54
CA ASP A 586 34.29 -63.26 51.29
C ASP A 586 34.68 -64.74 51.48
N PHE A 587 35.21 -65.39 50.44
CA PHE A 587 35.78 -66.74 50.56
C PHE A 587 36.94 -66.81 51.57
N SER A 588 37.84 -65.82 51.54
CA SER A 588 38.92 -65.68 52.51
C SER A 588 38.43 -65.42 53.94
N ARG A 589 37.31 -64.70 54.10
CA ARG A 589 36.67 -64.49 55.41
C ARG A 589 36.03 -65.77 55.92
N ASP A 590 35.33 -66.50 55.07
CA ASP A 590 34.72 -67.78 55.43
C ASP A 590 35.79 -68.79 55.83
N ALA A 591 36.88 -68.90 55.06
CA ALA A 591 38.03 -69.73 55.41
C ALA A 591 38.70 -69.32 56.75
N ARG A 592 38.76 -68.01 57.05
CA ARG A 592 39.25 -67.53 58.36
C ARG A 592 38.30 -67.87 59.50
N ASN A 593 36.99 -67.78 59.29
CA ASN A 593 35.97 -68.14 60.27
C ASN A 593 35.98 -69.65 60.56
N GLU A 594 36.16 -70.47 59.52
CA GLU A 594 36.36 -71.91 59.64
C GLU A 594 37.67 -72.23 60.38
N SER A 595 38.77 -71.55 60.06
CA SER A 595 40.02 -71.72 60.80
C SER A 595 39.90 -71.29 62.26
N ALA A 596 39.13 -70.24 62.57
CA ALA A 596 38.90 -69.78 63.94
C ALA A 596 38.03 -70.77 64.73
N THR A 597 37.02 -71.39 64.10
CA THR A 597 36.19 -72.43 64.72
C THR A 597 36.95 -73.73 64.92
N ILE A 598 37.84 -74.10 63.99
CA ILE A 598 38.77 -75.23 64.18
C ILE A 598 39.73 -74.91 65.34
N HIS A 599 40.24 -73.68 65.43
CA HIS A 599 41.12 -73.27 66.52
C HIS A 599 40.43 -73.29 67.88
N SER A 600 39.16 -72.85 67.97
CA SER A 600 38.40 -72.93 69.23
C SER A 600 38.15 -74.39 69.64
N ARG A 601 37.82 -75.27 68.68
CA ARG A 601 37.67 -76.71 68.94
C ARG A 601 38.96 -77.36 69.42
N LEU A 602 40.10 -76.98 68.85
CA LEU A 602 41.41 -77.43 69.30
C LEU A 602 41.69 -76.94 70.73
N GLN A 603 41.37 -75.68 71.03
CA GLN A 603 41.53 -75.12 72.37
C GLN A 603 40.64 -75.84 73.40
N ASP A 604 39.39 -76.14 73.04
CA ASP A 604 38.48 -76.94 73.86
C ASP A 604 39.02 -78.36 74.09
N LEU A 605 39.50 -79.03 73.04
CA LEU A 605 40.11 -80.37 73.16
C LEU A 605 41.36 -80.37 74.04
N THR A 606 42.22 -79.35 73.91
CA THR A 606 43.37 -79.19 74.81
C THR A 606 42.94 -78.93 76.26
N GLY A 607 41.86 -78.16 76.47
CA GLY A 607 41.28 -77.97 77.80
C GLY A 607 40.68 -79.25 78.39
N HIS A 608 40.07 -80.10 77.56
CA HIS A 608 39.59 -81.42 78.00
C HIS A 608 40.75 -82.37 78.33
N SER A 609 41.83 -82.35 77.54
CA SER A 609 43.05 -83.11 77.83
C SER A 609 43.65 -82.69 79.18
N ALA A 610 43.78 -81.38 79.43
CA ALA A 610 44.30 -80.86 80.69
C ALA A 610 43.44 -81.27 81.90
N ARG A 611 42.10 -81.26 81.76
CA ARG A 611 41.19 -81.73 82.82
C ARG A 611 41.29 -83.23 83.06
N LEU A 612 41.46 -84.05 82.01
CA LEU A 612 41.67 -85.49 82.15
C LEU A 612 43.01 -85.81 82.81
N GLU A 613 44.06 -85.06 82.48
CA GLU A 613 45.37 -85.15 83.14
C GLU A 613 45.28 -84.77 84.63
N GLU A 614 44.50 -83.75 84.97
CA GLU A 614 44.25 -83.34 86.36
C GLU A 614 43.43 -84.38 87.13
N GLN A 615 42.43 -85.01 86.49
CA GLN A 615 41.69 -86.14 87.06
C GLN A 615 42.57 -87.37 87.27
N LEU A 616 43.48 -87.68 86.34
CA LEU A 616 44.45 -88.78 86.48
C LEU A 616 45.44 -88.51 87.62
N ARG A 617 45.90 -87.25 87.78
CA ARG A 617 46.70 -86.84 88.94
C ARG A 617 45.93 -87.00 90.25
N GLY A 618 44.67 -86.55 90.31
CA GLY A 618 43.82 -86.70 91.49
C GLY A 618 43.60 -88.16 91.88
N LEU A 619 43.37 -89.05 90.91
CA LEU A 619 43.26 -90.49 91.16
C LEU A 619 44.60 -91.12 91.59
N SER A 620 45.73 -90.63 91.07
CA SER A 620 47.06 -91.06 91.52
C SER A 620 47.31 -90.66 92.98
N ASP A 621 46.99 -89.41 93.35
CA ASP A 621 47.15 -88.90 94.71
C ASP A 621 46.23 -89.62 95.71
N GLU A 622 45.02 -90.01 95.28
CA GLU A 622 44.12 -90.85 96.08
C GLU A 622 44.66 -92.27 96.26
N ASN A 623 45.28 -92.85 95.21
CA ASN A 623 45.90 -94.17 95.30
C ASN A 623 47.09 -94.15 96.27
N ASP A 624 47.90 -93.10 96.25
CA ASP A 624 49.01 -92.91 97.20
C ASP A 624 48.51 -92.74 98.65
N ARG A 625 47.41 -91.99 98.84
CA ARG A 625 46.76 -91.85 100.15
C ARG A 625 46.15 -93.16 100.65
N LEU A 626 45.55 -93.96 99.78
CA LEU A 626 45.02 -95.28 100.14
C LEU A 626 46.15 -96.26 100.50
N GLN A 627 47.28 -96.23 99.78
CA GLN A 627 48.46 -97.02 100.12
C GLN A 627 49.09 -96.59 101.45
N GLN A 628 49.08 -95.29 101.79
CA GLN A 628 49.50 -94.80 103.11
C GLN A 628 48.53 -95.22 104.22
N ARG A 629 47.21 -95.20 103.97
CA ARG A 629 46.20 -95.65 104.93
C ARG A 629 46.24 -97.16 105.17
N LEU A 630 46.60 -97.96 104.17
CA LEU A 630 46.82 -99.40 104.36
C LEU A 630 48.06 -99.65 105.25
N LYS A 631 49.15 -98.91 105.01
CA LYS A 631 50.38 -99.01 105.82
C LYS A 631 50.19 -98.51 107.26
N SER A 632 49.29 -97.55 107.51
CA SER A 632 48.96 -97.11 108.87
C SER A 632 47.95 -98.03 109.57
N ALA A 633 47.02 -98.65 108.83
CA ALA A 633 46.04 -99.60 109.38
C ALA A 633 46.68 -100.94 109.80
N ASP A 634 47.73 -101.40 109.12
CA ASP A 634 48.51 -102.58 109.54
C ASP A 634 49.39 -102.31 110.78
N ALA A 635 49.74 -101.04 111.05
CA ALA A 635 50.54 -100.64 112.21
C ALA A 635 49.71 -100.43 113.49
N GLU A 636 48.39 -100.20 113.39
CA GLU A 636 47.49 -99.93 114.53
C GLU A 636 46.66 -101.14 114.99
N ALA A 637 46.78 -102.31 114.34
CA ALA A 637 46.04 -103.53 114.70
C ALA A 637 46.69 -104.41 115.78
N VAL A 638 47.83 -104.01 116.38
CA VAL A 638 48.59 -104.83 117.35
C VAL A 638 48.56 -104.28 118.80
N ALA A 639 47.98 -103.12 119.07
CA ALA A 639 47.98 -102.56 120.43
C ALA A 639 46.58 -102.15 120.93
N THR A 640 45.97 -103.09 121.64
CA THR A 640 45.12 -102.87 122.83
C THR A 640 43.76 -102.18 122.66
N GLY A 641 42.70 -103.00 122.68
CA GLY A 641 41.85 -103.13 123.86
C GLY A 641 40.79 -102.05 124.13
N GLY A 642 39.53 -102.47 124.07
CA GLY A 642 38.51 -101.96 125.00
C GLY A 642 37.53 -100.92 124.46
N LEU A 643 36.73 -101.33 123.47
CA LEU A 643 35.50 -100.64 123.08
C LEU A 643 34.43 -100.83 124.17
N ALA A 644 34.30 -99.84 125.05
CA ALA A 644 33.08 -99.60 125.80
C ALA A 644 32.96 -98.10 126.11
N ASP A 645 31.78 -97.58 125.81
CA ASP A 645 31.17 -96.40 126.42
C ASP A 645 31.54 -95.02 125.85
N LYS A 646 30.52 -94.50 125.13
CA LYS A 646 30.10 -93.10 124.96
C LYS A 646 30.26 -92.58 123.52
N LEU A 647 29.50 -92.98 122.50
CA LEU A 647 28.05 -93.28 122.42
C LEU A 647 27.12 -92.42 123.30
N ALA A 648 27.63 -91.31 123.85
CA ALA A 648 26.90 -90.34 124.66
C ALA A 648 27.21 -88.88 124.27
N GLN A 649 27.89 -88.66 123.14
CA GLN A 649 28.12 -87.33 122.56
C GLN A 649 27.56 -87.22 121.13
N LEU A 650 26.59 -88.09 120.81
CA LEU A 650 25.88 -88.16 119.53
C LEU A 650 24.47 -87.50 119.59
N GLU A 651 24.19 -86.66 120.59
CA GLU A 651 22.86 -86.02 120.73
C GLU A 651 22.86 -84.53 121.14
N ARG A 652 23.99 -83.79 121.12
CA ARG A 652 23.99 -82.37 121.56
C ARG A 652 24.68 -81.32 120.69
N LEU A 653 25.00 -81.60 119.43
CA LEU A 653 25.55 -80.57 118.53
C LEU A 653 24.95 -80.58 117.12
N ILE A 654 23.68 -80.98 116.97
CA ILE A 654 22.91 -80.82 115.73
C ILE A 654 21.62 -80.03 116.02
N GLU A 655 21.77 -78.91 116.70
CA GLU A 655 20.84 -77.78 116.70
C GLU A 655 21.62 -76.56 117.24
N LEU A 656 21.59 -75.43 116.53
CA LEU A 656 22.25 -74.12 116.82
C LEU A 656 23.51 -73.77 116.00
N SER A 657 23.32 -73.61 114.70
CA SER A 657 23.43 -72.29 114.02
C SER A 657 23.18 -72.54 112.52
N ARG A 658 21.94 -72.72 112.10
CA ARG A 658 20.93 -71.68 111.87
C ARG A 658 21.49 -70.48 111.07
N GLN A 659 21.18 -70.52 109.77
CA GLN A 659 20.71 -69.40 108.92
C GLN A 659 21.58 -68.14 108.83
N ALA A 660 21.96 -67.78 107.59
CA ALA A 660 21.37 -66.65 106.84
C ALA A 660 22.38 -65.97 105.90
N SER A 661 21.80 -65.39 104.85
CA SER A 661 22.33 -64.32 103.99
C SER A 661 23.16 -64.80 102.79
N GLY A 662 22.96 -64.29 101.59
CA GLY A 662 22.22 -63.09 101.20
C GLY A 662 22.80 -62.58 99.89
N THR A 663 21.91 -62.14 99.02
CA THR A 663 22.08 -61.72 97.63
C THR A 663 22.87 -60.42 97.42
N THR A 664 23.18 -60.17 96.14
CA THR A 664 23.42 -58.91 95.41
C THR A 664 24.87 -58.46 95.19
N ARG A 665 25.17 -58.16 93.92
CA ARG A 665 26.18 -57.16 93.54
C ARG A 665 25.81 -56.49 92.21
N ALA A 666 25.70 -55.17 92.28
CA ALA A 666 25.75 -54.23 91.16
C ALA A 666 27.20 -53.74 90.97
N SER A 667 27.56 -53.29 89.76
CA SER A 667 28.41 -52.09 89.57
C SER A 667 28.52 -51.68 88.09
N ILE A 668 28.49 -50.37 87.89
CA ILE A 668 28.40 -49.55 86.67
C ILE A 668 29.80 -48.99 86.31
N GLY A 669 29.98 -48.59 85.04
CA GLY A 669 30.89 -47.49 84.61
C GLY A 669 31.81 -47.87 83.45
N GLU A 670 32.15 -47.02 82.47
CA GLU A 670 31.76 -45.63 82.12
C GLU A 670 32.48 -45.24 80.80
N SER A 671 32.14 -44.07 80.25
CA SER A 671 32.82 -43.28 79.19
C SER A 671 32.61 -43.74 77.72
N LYS A 672 32.24 -42.87 76.77
CA LYS A 672 32.56 -41.44 76.63
C LYS A 672 31.63 -40.76 75.61
N ALA A 673 31.23 -39.53 75.92
CA ALA A 673 30.81 -38.49 74.97
C ALA A 673 31.97 -38.15 73.99
N VAL A 674 31.84 -37.46 72.84
CA VAL A 674 31.34 -36.09 72.60
C VAL A 674 31.30 -35.86 71.07
N THR A 675 30.52 -34.85 70.65
CA THR A 675 30.51 -34.10 69.36
C THR A 675 29.48 -34.54 68.32
N ASP A 676 28.32 -33.86 68.31
CA ASP A 676 28.06 -32.88 67.24
C ASP A 676 26.77 -32.09 67.49
N ALA A 677 26.95 -30.87 68.00
CA ALA A 677 25.92 -29.84 68.06
C ALA A 677 26.56 -28.47 67.79
N LEU A 678 26.64 -28.06 66.52
CA LEU A 678 26.62 -26.64 66.17
C LEU A 678 26.23 -26.40 64.71
N ARG A 679 25.28 -25.47 64.54
CA ARG A 679 24.85 -24.74 63.33
C ARG A 679 23.75 -25.35 62.45
N ARG A 680 22.51 -25.09 62.88
CA ARG A 680 21.50 -24.51 61.98
C ARG A 680 20.85 -23.31 62.65
N ALA A 681 20.82 -22.18 61.95
CA ALA A 681 20.09 -20.98 62.33
C ALA A 681 19.57 -20.27 61.07
N LEU A 682 18.44 -19.58 61.26
CA LEU A 682 17.86 -18.48 60.47
C LEU A 682 16.71 -18.81 59.49
N THR A 683 15.49 -18.55 59.96
CA THR A 683 14.53 -17.66 59.25
C THR A 683 13.69 -16.90 60.27
N LEU A 684 13.65 -15.57 60.16
CA LEU A 684 12.80 -14.65 60.92
C LEU A 684 11.87 -13.87 59.97
N THR A 685 10.63 -13.69 60.40
CA THR A 685 9.52 -12.95 59.78
C THR A 685 9.42 -11.51 60.30
N GLY A 686 8.91 -10.57 59.48
CA GLY A 686 8.54 -9.20 59.89
C GLY A 686 7.79 -8.38 58.79
N PRO A 687 7.06 -7.28 59.10
CA PRO A 687 5.63 -7.15 58.75
C PRO A 687 5.18 -5.95 57.84
N LYS A 688 3.85 -5.89 57.61
CA LYS A 688 3.02 -5.08 56.67
C LYS A 688 2.84 -3.58 57.02
N LYS A 689 2.61 -2.72 56.01
CA LYS A 689 2.13 -1.32 56.13
C LYS A 689 0.88 -1.01 55.28
N LYS A 690 -0.03 -0.19 55.85
CA LYS A 690 -1.33 0.31 55.33
C LYS A 690 -1.19 1.47 54.34
N ARG A 691 -2.16 1.67 53.42
CA ARG A 691 -2.29 2.84 52.51
C ARG A 691 -3.61 3.61 52.77
N LYS A 692 -3.55 4.95 52.69
CA LYS A 692 -4.66 5.93 52.81
C LYS A 692 -5.43 6.08 51.47
N PRO A 693 -6.72 6.46 51.47
CA PRO A 693 -7.46 6.78 50.25
C PRO A 693 -7.36 8.27 49.87
N GLN A 694 -7.26 8.56 48.58
CA GLN A 694 -7.32 9.92 48.01
C GLN A 694 -8.56 10.01 47.10
N LEU A 695 -9.46 10.95 47.40
CA LEU A 695 -10.55 11.37 46.52
C LEU A 695 -9.98 12.01 45.25
N THR A 696 -10.45 11.62 44.08
CA THR A 696 -10.39 12.42 42.85
C THR A 696 -11.67 12.21 42.04
N LEU A 697 -12.21 13.32 41.52
CA LEU A 697 -13.51 13.44 40.87
C LEU A 697 -13.74 12.41 39.74
N GLN A 698 -14.82 11.63 39.84
CA GLN A 698 -15.37 10.81 38.77
C GLN A 698 -16.23 11.68 37.84
N GLY A 699 -15.91 11.66 36.54
CA GLY A 699 -16.78 12.21 35.50
C GLY A 699 -16.16 12.05 34.12
N GLY A 700 -16.08 10.83 33.60
CA GLY A 700 -15.80 10.61 32.18
C GLY A 700 -17.01 10.01 31.49
N ILE A 701 -17.48 10.67 30.43
CA ILE A 701 -18.66 10.33 29.64
C ILE A 701 -18.39 9.01 28.90
N ALA A 702 -19.25 8.01 29.02
CA ALA A 702 -19.21 6.84 28.14
C ALA A 702 -19.57 7.29 26.72
N LEU A 703 -19.08 6.65 25.65
CA LEU A 703 -19.37 7.06 24.27
C LEU A 703 -20.26 6.01 23.59
N ASP A 704 -21.42 6.42 23.07
CA ASP A 704 -22.36 5.51 22.37
C ASP A 704 -21.69 4.85 21.15
N GLY A 705 -20.81 5.60 20.47
CA GLY A 705 -20.07 5.11 19.30
C GLY A 705 -19.06 4.00 19.58
N HIS A 706 -18.56 3.87 20.82
CA HIS A 706 -17.75 2.72 21.21
C HIS A 706 -18.57 1.43 21.17
N GLY A 707 -19.83 1.47 21.60
CA GLY A 707 -20.76 0.35 21.55
C GLY A 707 -21.02 -0.15 20.12
N LEU A 708 -21.04 0.73 19.11
CA LEU A 708 -21.14 0.32 17.70
C LEU A 708 -19.91 -0.44 17.22
N LEU A 709 -18.71 0.02 17.59
CA LEU A 709 -17.47 -0.67 17.25
C LEU A 709 -17.38 -2.02 17.96
N GLU A 710 -17.77 -2.09 19.24
CA GLU A 710 -17.83 -3.35 19.96
C GLU A 710 -18.84 -4.33 19.34
N GLU A 711 -20.02 -3.85 18.94
CA GLU A 711 -21.01 -4.68 18.23
C GLU A 711 -20.45 -5.19 16.90
N PHE A 712 -19.75 -4.33 16.15
CA PHE A 712 -19.09 -4.71 14.90
C PHE A 712 -17.98 -5.74 15.13
N PHE A 713 -17.12 -5.52 16.11
CA PHE A 713 -16.06 -6.45 16.51
C PHE A 713 -16.60 -7.79 16.99
N ARG A 714 -17.69 -7.78 17.77
CA ARG A 714 -18.40 -8.99 18.19
C ARG A 714 -18.97 -9.73 17.00
N ARG A 715 -19.54 -9.02 16.02
CA ARG A 715 -20.12 -9.64 14.82
C ARG A 715 -19.07 -10.33 13.94
N ILE A 716 -17.89 -9.73 13.80
CA ILE A 716 -16.75 -10.33 13.08
C ILE A 716 -15.92 -11.29 13.95
N ARG A 717 -16.27 -11.41 15.24
CA ARG A 717 -15.62 -12.25 16.25
C ARG A 717 -14.15 -11.90 16.49
N LEU A 718 -13.81 -10.60 16.46
CA LEU A 718 -12.43 -10.13 16.51
C LEU A 718 -11.68 -10.65 17.75
N LYS A 719 -12.30 -10.55 18.94
CA LYS A 719 -11.73 -11.03 20.21
C LYS A 719 -11.37 -12.51 20.15
N GLU A 720 -12.28 -13.37 19.71
CA GLU A 720 -12.05 -14.82 19.67
C GLU A 720 -11.01 -15.20 18.61
N ARG A 721 -10.94 -14.46 17.49
CA ARG A 721 -9.89 -14.67 16.49
C ARG A 721 -8.52 -14.30 17.04
N LEU A 722 -8.42 -13.15 17.72
CA LEU A 722 -7.17 -12.72 18.34
C LEU A 722 -6.74 -13.71 19.43
N GLN A 723 -7.66 -14.15 20.29
CA GLN A 723 -7.39 -15.16 21.33
C GLN A 723 -6.92 -16.49 20.73
N LYS A 724 -7.59 -16.99 19.69
CA LYS A 724 -7.26 -18.29 19.09
C LYS A 724 -5.95 -18.28 18.31
N HIS A 725 -5.60 -17.15 17.66
CA HIS A 725 -4.53 -17.14 16.66
C HIS A 725 -3.29 -16.34 17.05
N VAL A 726 -3.38 -15.46 18.06
CA VAL A 726 -2.26 -14.61 18.49
C VAL A 726 -1.69 -15.14 19.82
N PRO A 727 -0.51 -15.79 19.81
CA PRO A 727 0.06 -16.38 21.02
C PRO A 727 0.70 -15.31 21.91
N ILE A 728 0.00 -14.92 22.97
CA ILE A 728 0.53 -14.02 24.01
C ILE A 728 0.27 -14.67 25.36
N LYS A 729 1.31 -14.77 26.20
CA LYS A 729 1.18 -15.32 27.56
C LYS A 729 0.30 -14.40 28.40
N GLU A 730 -0.70 -15.00 29.04
CA GLU A 730 -1.52 -14.34 30.06
C GLU A 730 -0.67 -14.00 31.28
N LYS A 731 -1.11 -13.00 32.04
CA LYS A 731 -0.49 -12.62 33.31
C LYS A 731 -1.60 -12.59 34.36
N ASP A 732 -1.36 -13.26 35.48
CA ASP A 732 -2.35 -13.40 36.54
C ASP A 732 -2.88 -12.03 37.00
N GLY A 733 -4.20 -11.94 37.12
CA GLY A 733 -4.91 -10.73 37.55
C GLY A 733 -4.99 -9.60 36.51
N GLN A 734 -4.54 -9.80 35.26
CA GLN A 734 -4.72 -8.84 34.15
C GLN A 734 -5.83 -9.26 33.18
N ARG A 735 -6.42 -8.28 32.47
CA ARG A 735 -7.33 -8.55 31.34
C ARG A 735 -6.66 -9.48 30.32
N HIS A 736 -7.48 -10.32 29.69
CA HIS A 736 -7.00 -11.28 28.71
C HIS A 736 -6.31 -10.54 27.52
N PRO A 737 -5.17 -11.02 26.98
CA PRO A 737 -4.43 -10.34 25.92
C PRO A 737 -5.25 -9.97 24.68
N SER A 738 -6.25 -10.78 24.31
CA SER A 738 -7.13 -10.47 23.18
C SER A 738 -8.03 -9.26 23.42
N GLU A 739 -8.45 -9.01 24.67
CA GLU A 739 -9.21 -7.82 25.03
C GLU A 739 -8.32 -6.59 24.92
N LEU A 740 -7.10 -6.67 25.46
CA LEU A 740 -6.12 -5.58 25.35
C LEU A 740 -5.77 -5.26 23.89
N LEU A 741 -5.66 -6.27 23.01
CA LEU A 741 -5.46 -6.06 21.57
C LEU A 741 -6.68 -5.37 20.92
N GLN A 742 -7.90 -5.79 21.28
CA GLN A 742 -9.12 -5.14 20.80
C GLN A 742 -9.22 -3.69 21.29
N ASP A 743 -8.88 -3.42 22.55
CA ASP A 743 -8.85 -2.09 23.15
C ASP A 743 -7.84 -1.19 22.41
N VAL A 744 -6.65 -1.72 22.08
CA VAL A 744 -5.67 -1.02 21.24
C VAL A 744 -6.27 -0.67 19.87
N VAL A 745 -6.90 -1.63 19.19
CA VAL A 745 -7.52 -1.40 17.88
C VAL A 745 -8.63 -0.36 17.96
N ALA A 746 -9.51 -0.43 18.95
CA ALA A 746 -10.57 0.55 19.18
C ALA A 746 -10.00 1.97 19.37
N ALA A 747 -8.95 2.10 20.18
CA ALA A 747 -8.25 3.37 20.42
C ALA A 747 -7.60 3.96 19.16
N LEU A 748 -7.03 3.10 18.31
CA LEU A 748 -6.47 3.53 17.02
C LEU A 748 -7.55 4.01 16.05
N ILE A 749 -8.69 3.32 16.00
CA ILE A 749 -9.85 3.75 15.20
C ILE A 749 -10.41 5.08 15.70
N ALA A 750 -10.51 5.26 17.02
CA ALA A 750 -10.94 6.51 17.65
C ALA A 750 -10.04 7.70 17.32
N GLY A 751 -8.77 7.45 17.00
CA GLY A 751 -7.80 8.51 16.71
C GLY A 751 -7.42 9.30 17.93
N ASP A 752 -7.21 8.65 19.09
CA ASP A 752 -6.78 9.34 20.31
C ASP A 752 -5.35 9.88 20.15
N LYS A 753 -5.27 11.20 19.92
CA LYS A 753 -4.02 11.94 19.62
C LYS A 753 -3.27 12.28 20.89
N ARG A 754 -1.94 12.26 20.83
CA ARG A 754 -1.08 12.62 21.96
C ARG A 754 -1.16 14.12 22.29
N THR A 755 -1.80 14.48 23.40
CA THR A 755 -1.87 15.85 23.94
C THR A 755 -1.12 15.93 25.27
N GLY A 756 -0.02 16.68 25.34
CA GLY A 756 0.64 17.04 26.62
C GLY A 756 1.24 15.90 27.47
N LYS A 757 2.08 16.26 28.45
CA LYS A 757 2.77 15.33 29.37
C LYS A 757 1.93 15.13 30.65
N SER A 758 0.92 14.26 30.62
CA SER A 758 0.23 13.84 31.84
C SER A 758 0.33 12.32 32.02
N PRO A 759 1.08 11.83 33.01
CA PRO A 759 1.05 10.41 33.39
C PRO A 759 -0.34 10.09 33.96
N GLY A 760 -1.08 9.19 33.32
CA GLY A 760 -2.42 8.77 33.77
C GLY A 760 -3.58 9.11 32.83
N ASP A 761 -3.33 9.68 31.64
CA ASP A 761 -4.38 9.94 30.65
C ASP A 761 -5.09 8.65 30.24
N LYS A 762 -6.40 8.58 30.48
CA LYS A 762 -7.29 7.55 29.93
C LYS A 762 -7.54 7.80 28.44
N LEU A 763 -7.74 6.73 27.69
CA LEU A 763 -8.20 6.83 26.29
C LEU A 763 -9.66 7.30 26.27
N GLU A 764 -9.97 8.22 25.38
CA GLU A 764 -11.30 8.86 25.32
C GLU A 764 -12.37 7.83 24.99
N ILE A 765 -12.08 6.92 24.05
CA ILE A 765 -13.06 5.92 23.60
C ILE A 765 -13.33 4.80 24.62
N LEU A 766 -12.41 4.53 25.54
CA LEU A 766 -12.55 3.45 26.53
C LEU A 766 -13.29 3.92 27.80
N GLY A 767 -13.56 5.23 27.92
CA GLY A 767 -14.32 5.80 29.04
C GLY A 767 -13.59 5.77 30.40
N SER A 768 -14.30 6.19 31.46
CA SER A 768 -13.73 6.30 32.81
C SER A 768 -13.82 5.02 33.67
N SER A 769 -14.61 4.03 33.26
CA SER A 769 -14.88 2.81 34.02
C SER A 769 -13.97 1.63 33.63
N ALA A 770 -13.16 1.15 34.59
CA ALA A 770 -12.46 -0.16 34.61
C ALA A 770 -11.66 -0.62 33.35
N GLY A 771 -11.41 0.25 32.37
CA GLY A 771 -10.56 -0.01 31.20
C GLY A 771 -9.07 0.23 31.46
N PRO A 772 -8.17 -0.39 30.68
CA PRO A 772 -6.72 -0.17 30.80
C PRO A 772 -6.35 1.27 30.43
N ASP A 773 -5.39 1.85 31.13
CA ASP A 773 -4.88 3.18 30.79
C ASP A 773 -3.86 3.13 29.62
N VAL A 774 -3.39 4.29 29.16
CA VAL A 774 -2.39 4.36 28.08
C VAL A 774 -1.06 3.70 28.48
N ALA A 775 -0.69 3.74 29.76
CA ALA A 775 0.55 3.14 30.25
C ALA A 775 0.47 1.60 30.24
N ASP A 776 -0.66 1.04 30.68
CA ASP A 776 -0.99 -0.38 30.67
C ASP A 776 -0.93 -0.94 29.24
N LEU A 777 -1.58 -0.26 28.29
CA LEU A 777 -1.57 -0.67 26.88
C LEU A 777 -0.18 -0.57 26.25
N ARG A 778 0.61 0.47 26.56
CA ARG A 778 2.01 0.57 26.10
C ARG A 778 2.89 -0.52 26.70
N GLN A 779 2.70 -0.86 27.98
CA GLN A 779 3.42 -1.94 28.64
C GLN A 779 3.04 -3.30 28.04
N PHE A 780 1.75 -3.51 27.75
CA PHE A 780 1.25 -4.67 27.03
C PHE A 780 1.88 -4.80 25.64
N LEU A 781 1.88 -3.74 24.83
CA LEU A 781 2.54 -3.72 23.52
C LEU A 781 4.04 -4.03 23.60
N GLY A 782 4.70 -3.68 24.71
CA GLY A 782 6.10 -4.04 24.96
C GLY A 782 6.34 -5.55 25.14
N ARG A 783 5.31 -6.29 25.56
CA ARG A 783 5.35 -7.75 25.76
C ARG A 783 5.03 -8.53 24.49
N VAL A 784 4.33 -7.93 23.52
CA VAL A 784 4.03 -8.56 22.24
C VAL A 784 5.34 -8.97 21.56
N SER A 785 5.47 -10.26 21.24
CA SER A 785 6.64 -10.82 20.57
C SER A 785 6.55 -10.58 19.05
N PRO A 786 7.67 -10.63 18.30
CA PRO A 786 7.62 -10.60 16.84
C PRO A 786 6.70 -11.70 16.27
N ARG A 787 6.73 -12.91 16.84
CA ARG A 787 5.85 -14.03 16.43
C ARG A 787 4.36 -13.69 16.64
N ALA A 788 4.02 -13.05 17.75
CA ALA A 788 2.65 -12.57 18.00
C ALA A 788 2.26 -11.45 17.03
N SER A 789 3.17 -10.52 16.70
CA SER A 789 2.92 -9.45 15.72
C SER A 789 2.66 -10.00 14.30
N HIS A 790 3.40 -11.02 13.88
CA HIS A 790 3.12 -11.73 12.63
C HIS A 790 1.77 -12.46 12.68
N ALA A 791 1.41 -13.02 13.84
CA ALA A 791 0.11 -13.66 14.01
C ALA A 791 -1.07 -12.67 13.93
N VAL A 792 -0.89 -11.43 14.42
CA VAL A 792 -1.86 -10.33 14.20
C VAL A 792 -2.02 -10.06 12.70
N SER A 793 -0.91 -10.01 11.95
CA SER A 793 -0.95 -9.83 10.49
C SER A 793 -1.72 -10.96 9.79
N ARG A 794 -1.62 -12.19 10.28
CA ARG A 794 -2.44 -13.31 9.78
C ARG A 794 -3.92 -13.14 10.14
N VAL A 795 -4.25 -12.72 11.36
CA VAL A 795 -5.65 -12.41 11.71
C VAL A 795 -6.21 -11.33 10.79
N HIS A 796 -5.43 -10.28 10.53
CA HIS A 796 -5.76 -9.22 9.59
C HIS A 796 -6.05 -9.77 8.18
N GLU A 797 -5.19 -10.63 7.65
CA GLU A 797 -5.40 -11.32 6.37
C GLU A 797 -6.66 -12.21 6.37
N GLY A 798 -6.87 -12.97 7.45
CA GLY A 798 -8.05 -13.82 7.61
C GLY A 798 -9.36 -13.03 7.60
N LEU A 799 -9.37 -11.87 8.28
CA LEU A 799 -10.51 -10.94 8.25
C LEU A 799 -10.71 -10.36 6.85
N ARG A 800 -9.62 -9.91 6.19
CA ARG A 800 -9.67 -9.43 4.82
C ARG A 800 -10.32 -10.47 3.94
N ASN A 801 -9.79 -11.69 3.85
CA ASN A 801 -10.32 -12.75 2.98
C ASN A 801 -11.82 -13.04 3.16
N ASN A 802 -12.38 -12.81 4.34
CA ASN A 802 -13.80 -12.97 4.60
C ASN A 802 -14.63 -11.73 4.26
N LEU A 803 -14.16 -10.56 4.69
CA LEU A 803 -14.83 -9.27 4.50
C LEU A 803 -14.62 -8.69 3.10
N PHE A 804 -13.66 -9.24 2.34
CA PHE A 804 -13.42 -8.99 0.91
C PHE A 804 -14.59 -9.42 0.02
N SER A 805 -15.57 -10.15 0.57
CA SER A 805 -16.66 -10.77 -0.19
C SER A 805 -17.63 -9.77 -0.84
N PRO A 806 -18.16 -10.11 -2.04
CA PRO A 806 -18.54 -9.21 -3.14
C PRO A 806 -19.85 -8.42 -2.92
N PRO A 807 -20.23 -7.53 -3.84
CA PRO A 807 -21.04 -8.01 -4.98
C PRO A 807 -20.25 -8.38 -6.24
N GLU A 808 -19.05 -7.84 -6.49
CA GLU A 808 -18.26 -8.24 -7.67
C GLU A 808 -16.85 -8.72 -7.31
N LYS A 809 -16.47 -9.91 -7.81
CA LYS A 809 -15.07 -10.35 -7.80
C LYS A 809 -14.32 -9.44 -8.78
N PRO A 810 -13.33 -8.65 -8.33
CA PRO A 810 -12.71 -7.66 -9.21
C PRO A 810 -12.03 -8.37 -10.39
N ALA A 811 -12.21 -7.81 -11.58
CA ALA A 811 -11.56 -8.29 -12.80
C ALA A 811 -10.02 -8.20 -12.69
N ARG A 812 -9.51 -7.24 -11.91
CA ARG A 812 -8.10 -7.02 -11.61
C ARG A 812 -7.95 -6.36 -10.24
N ILE A 813 -6.89 -6.67 -9.49
CA ILE A 813 -6.49 -5.93 -8.29
C ILE A 813 -5.25 -5.11 -8.64
N VAL A 814 -5.29 -3.82 -8.31
CA VAL A 814 -4.13 -2.92 -8.41
C VAL A 814 -3.51 -2.75 -7.03
N LEU A 815 -2.19 -2.95 -6.93
CA LEU A 815 -1.42 -2.75 -5.71
C LEU A 815 -0.35 -1.71 -5.92
N ASP A 816 -0.45 -0.62 -5.17
CA ASP A 816 0.52 0.45 -5.16
C ASP A 816 1.55 0.18 -4.08
N VAL A 817 2.81 0.06 -4.50
CA VAL A 817 3.93 -0.13 -3.58
C VAL A 817 4.66 1.19 -3.42
N SER A 818 4.67 1.70 -2.20
CA SER A 818 5.26 3.00 -1.88
C SER A 818 5.90 3.00 -0.48
N GLY A 819 6.92 3.86 -0.33
CA GLY A 819 7.56 4.15 0.94
C GLY A 819 6.96 5.41 1.52
N VAL A 820 6.13 5.28 2.55
CA VAL A 820 5.42 6.42 3.15
C VAL A 820 6.36 7.13 4.13
N PRO A 821 6.67 8.42 3.94
CA PRO A 821 7.49 9.15 4.89
C PRO A 821 6.67 9.42 6.16
N LEU A 822 7.18 8.97 7.32
CA LEU A 822 6.58 9.24 8.62
C LEU A 822 7.57 9.98 9.54
N PRO A 823 7.08 10.83 10.47
CA PRO A 823 7.92 11.41 11.51
C PRO A 823 8.70 10.36 12.31
N ARG A 824 9.87 10.74 12.88
CA ARG A 824 10.78 9.88 13.69
C ARG A 824 11.62 8.85 12.92
N SER A 825 12.08 9.21 11.74
CA SER A 825 13.03 8.40 10.95
C SER A 825 12.48 7.05 10.48
N TYR A 826 11.14 6.93 10.38
CA TYR A 826 10.47 5.78 9.76
C TYR A 826 10.06 6.09 8.33
N ARG A 827 10.16 5.08 7.48
CA ARG A 827 9.64 5.10 6.12
C ARG A 827 8.98 3.75 5.81
N PRO A 828 7.80 3.44 6.39
CA PRO A 828 7.17 2.16 6.16
C PRO A 828 6.94 1.92 4.67
N ARG A 829 7.17 0.69 4.23
CA ARG A 829 6.81 0.24 2.89
C ARG A 829 5.44 -0.42 2.96
N VAL A 830 4.52 0.02 2.12
CA VAL A 830 3.14 -0.49 2.08
C VAL A 830 2.78 -0.97 0.69
N ALA A 831 1.90 -1.97 0.63
CA ALA A 831 1.19 -2.40 -0.57
C ALA A 831 -0.27 -2.02 -0.35
N PHE A 832 -0.72 -1.00 -1.08
CA PHE A 832 -2.01 -0.37 -0.89
C PHE A 832 -2.93 -0.62 -2.09
N ASP A 833 -4.19 -0.99 -1.82
CA ASP A 833 -5.23 -1.11 -2.83
C ASP A 833 -5.97 0.25 -2.92
N PRO A 834 -5.77 1.05 -3.98
CA PRO A 834 -6.38 2.37 -4.12
C PRO A 834 -7.90 2.33 -4.28
N GLU A 835 -8.44 1.29 -4.92
CA GLU A 835 -9.88 1.18 -5.17
C GLU A 835 -10.64 0.96 -3.87
N ARG A 836 -10.07 0.15 -2.98
CA ARG A 836 -10.69 -0.22 -1.70
C ARG A 836 -10.20 0.61 -0.51
N LYS A 837 -9.12 1.36 -0.71
CA LYS A 837 -8.39 2.12 0.30
C LYS A 837 -7.85 1.23 1.44
N GLU A 838 -7.34 0.04 1.09
CA GLU A 838 -6.90 -1.00 2.05
C GLU A 838 -5.40 -1.28 1.99
N PHE A 839 -4.79 -1.60 3.14
CA PHE A 839 -3.38 -1.94 3.27
C PHE A 839 -3.15 -3.45 3.16
N VAL A 840 -2.96 -3.96 1.95
CA VAL A 840 -2.74 -5.39 1.70
C VAL A 840 -1.52 -5.94 2.45
N ASN A 841 -0.40 -5.22 2.42
CA ASN A 841 0.79 -5.54 3.19
C ASN A 841 1.46 -4.26 3.71
N GLY A 842 2.25 -4.38 4.77
CA GLY A 842 3.06 -3.28 5.28
C GLY A 842 4.22 -3.75 6.14
N GLU A 843 5.36 -3.09 5.97
CA GLU A 843 6.60 -3.35 6.68
C GLU A 843 7.11 -2.04 7.29
N LEU A 844 7.34 -2.03 8.60
CA LEU A 844 7.86 -0.86 9.31
C LEU A 844 9.38 -0.77 9.12
N ARG A 845 9.83 0.18 8.29
CA ARG A 845 11.25 0.40 7.96
C ARG A 845 11.73 1.76 8.42
N THR A 846 13.05 1.92 8.51
CA THR A 846 13.70 3.20 8.81
C THR A 846 14.11 3.92 7.53
N ILE A 847 14.32 5.23 7.61
CA ILE A 847 14.78 6.04 6.45
C ILE A 847 16.16 5.59 5.93
N ARG A 848 16.96 4.90 6.76
CA ARG A 848 18.29 4.40 6.37
C ARG A 848 18.22 3.17 5.45
N ASP A 849 17.11 2.45 5.44
CA ASP A 849 17.00 1.21 4.68
C ASP A 849 16.74 1.51 3.19
N LYS A 850 17.54 0.94 2.27
CA LYS A 850 17.40 1.18 0.81
C LYS A 850 16.03 0.70 0.30
N ASP A 851 15.37 1.41 -0.61
CA ASP A 851 14.01 1.05 -1.07
C ASP A 851 13.92 -0.36 -1.71
N THR A 852 15.00 -0.82 -2.35
CA THR A 852 15.09 -2.17 -2.94
C THR A 852 15.40 -3.28 -1.93
N GLN A 853 15.92 -2.98 -0.74
CA GLN A 853 16.26 -4.00 0.25
C GLN A 853 15.00 -4.72 0.72
N GLY A 854 14.97 -6.06 0.61
CA GLY A 854 13.84 -6.89 1.04
C GLY A 854 12.55 -6.76 0.20
N ILE A 855 12.59 -6.09 -0.96
CA ILE A 855 11.39 -5.84 -1.77
C ILE A 855 10.76 -7.12 -2.34
N VAL A 856 11.56 -8.09 -2.80
CA VAL A 856 11.04 -9.34 -3.38
C VAL A 856 10.29 -10.18 -2.34
N PRO A 857 10.82 -10.42 -1.13
CA PRO A 857 10.05 -11.01 -0.03
C PRO A 857 8.74 -10.25 0.26
N PHE A 858 8.79 -8.92 0.28
CA PHE A 858 7.61 -8.08 0.53
C PHE A 858 6.52 -8.25 -0.56
N LEU A 859 6.91 -8.29 -1.83
CA LEU A 859 5.99 -8.52 -2.96
C LEU A 859 5.42 -9.94 -2.92
N LYS A 860 6.25 -10.96 -2.62
CA LYS A 860 5.82 -12.35 -2.44
C LYS A 860 4.75 -12.45 -1.35
N GLU A 861 5.00 -11.83 -0.21
CA GLU A 861 4.05 -11.80 0.91
C GLU A 861 2.76 -11.05 0.53
N SER A 862 2.87 -9.94 -0.21
CA SER A 862 1.71 -9.17 -0.68
C SER A 862 0.78 -10.01 -1.56
N ILE A 863 1.33 -10.83 -2.46
CA ILE A 863 0.56 -11.76 -3.31
C ILE A 863 -0.10 -12.85 -2.46
N THR A 864 0.60 -13.38 -1.45
CA THR A 864 0.02 -14.43 -0.58
C THR A 864 -1.13 -13.91 0.28
N LYS A 865 -1.11 -12.63 0.66
CA LYS A 865 -2.15 -11.97 1.48
C LYS A 865 -3.40 -11.57 0.70
N LEU A 866 -3.40 -11.74 -0.63
CA LEU A 866 -4.59 -11.54 -1.45
C LEU A 866 -5.54 -12.75 -1.33
N PRO A 867 -6.86 -12.55 -1.50
CA PRO A 867 -7.82 -13.64 -1.50
C PRO A 867 -7.45 -14.70 -2.54
N GLY A 868 -7.43 -15.97 -2.11
CA GLY A 868 -6.97 -17.09 -2.93
C GLY A 868 -7.73 -17.34 -4.24
N ALA A 869 -8.84 -16.63 -4.48
CA ALA A 869 -9.61 -16.65 -5.72
C ALA A 869 -9.03 -15.70 -6.80
N VAL A 870 -8.06 -14.85 -6.47
CA VAL A 870 -7.44 -13.91 -7.41
C VAL A 870 -6.15 -14.53 -7.95
N PRO A 871 -6.09 -14.91 -9.23
CA PRO A 871 -4.87 -15.42 -9.82
C PRO A 871 -3.81 -14.31 -9.91
N PRO A 872 -2.50 -14.64 -9.81
CA PRO A 872 -1.42 -13.65 -9.97
C PRO A 872 -1.50 -12.82 -11.25
N SER A 873 -2.03 -13.39 -12.34
CA SER A 873 -2.25 -12.70 -13.63
C SER A 873 -3.26 -11.55 -13.57
N ARG A 874 -4.11 -11.51 -12.55
CA ARG A 874 -5.05 -10.42 -12.29
C ARG A 874 -4.55 -9.43 -11.24
N VAL A 875 -3.30 -9.57 -10.78
CA VAL A 875 -2.66 -8.63 -9.87
C VAL A 875 -1.74 -7.73 -10.69
N ARG A 876 -1.94 -6.42 -10.58
CA ARG A 876 -1.07 -5.41 -11.16
C ARG A 876 -0.35 -4.63 -10.08
N PHE A 877 0.98 -4.64 -10.11
CA PHE A 877 1.78 -3.78 -9.25
C PHE A 877 2.08 -2.44 -9.92
N ARG A 878 1.93 -1.34 -9.18
CA ARG A 878 2.43 -0.02 -9.59
C ARG A 878 3.54 0.42 -8.66
N LEU A 879 4.73 0.60 -9.20
CA LEU A 879 5.94 0.86 -8.43
C LEU A 879 6.61 2.15 -8.88
N ASP A 880 7.20 2.88 -7.94
CA ASP A 880 8.06 4.02 -8.25
C ASP A 880 9.46 3.56 -8.72
N SER A 881 10.21 4.50 -9.28
CA SER A 881 11.58 4.35 -9.75
C SER A 881 12.55 3.87 -8.67
N SER A 882 12.31 4.17 -7.38
CA SER A 882 13.17 3.69 -6.29
C SER A 882 13.09 2.18 -6.04
N TYR A 883 12.06 1.51 -6.57
CA TYR A 883 11.92 0.05 -6.54
C TYR A 883 12.45 -0.63 -7.81
N PHE A 884 13.09 0.12 -8.72
CA PHE A 884 13.70 -0.43 -9.91
C PHE A 884 14.87 -1.36 -9.56
N SER A 885 14.66 -2.67 -9.76
CA SER A 885 15.70 -3.67 -9.70
C SER A 885 15.40 -4.85 -10.61
N GLU A 886 16.45 -5.49 -11.10
CA GLU A 886 16.37 -6.70 -11.92
C GLU A 886 15.63 -7.83 -11.19
N ASP A 887 15.87 -7.98 -9.88
CA ASP A 887 15.26 -9.03 -9.06
C ASP A 887 13.74 -8.84 -8.94
N VAL A 888 13.26 -7.60 -8.81
CA VAL A 888 11.82 -7.29 -8.81
C VAL A 888 11.18 -7.66 -10.14
N ILE A 889 11.77 -7.20 -11.24
CA ILE A 889 11.26 -7.44 -12.59
C ILE A 889 11.21 -8.94 -12.88
N ARG A 890 12.30 -9.66 -12.59
CA ARG A 890 12.38 -11.11 -12.78
C ARG A 890 11.37 -11.85 -11.91
N PHE A 891 11.21 -11.45 -10.65
CA PHE A 891 10.22 -12.04 -9.76
C PHE A 891 8.79 -11.87 -10.27
N LEU A 892 8.41 -10.65 -10.67
CA LEU A 892 7.07 -10.34 -11.16
C LEU A 892 6.77 -11.08 -12.47
N ASN A 893 7.73 -11.14 -13.40
CA ASN A 893 7.63 -11.91 -14.63
C ASN A 893 7.45 -13.41 -14.37
N ARG A 894 8.29 -14.02 -13.52
CA ARG A 894 8.17 -15.45 -13.14
C ARG A 894 6.84 -15.76 -12.48
N ARG A 895 6.30 -14.83 -11.68
CA ARG A 895 5.03 -15.03 -10.97
C ARG A 895 3.82 -14.79 -11.87
N GLY A 896 4.02 -14.21 -13.05
CA GLY A 896 2.97 -13.88 -14.01
C GLY A 896 2.13 -12.67 -13.59
N CYS A 897 2.64 -11.81 -12.71
CA CYS A 897 1.96 -10.56 -12.31
C CYS A 897 2.21 -9.46 -13.34
N SER A 898 1.18 -8.65 -13.62
CA SER A 898 1.35 -7.44 -14.41
C SER A 898 2.03 -6.37 -13.57
N TYR A 899 2.83 -5.50 -14.18
CA TYR A 899 3.42 -4.38 -13.46
C TYR A 899 3.65 -3.17 -14.37
N VAL A 900 3.59 -2.00 -13.75
CA VAL A 900 4.03 -0.74 -14.34
C VAL A 900 4.90 -0.05 -13.32
N MET A 901 6.16 0.14 -13.67
CA MET A 901 7.15 0.75 -12.80
C MET A 901 7.73 1.97 -13.49
N LEU A 902 7.81 3.11 -12.80
CA LEU A 902 8.52 4.26 -13.36
C LEU A 902 10.00 3.92 -13.50
N ALA A 903 10.61 4.23 -14.65
CA ALA A 903 12.04 4.00 -14.83
C ALA A 903 12.85 5.02 -14.00
N PRO A 904 14.06 4.69 -13.53
CA PRO A 904 14.99 5.68 -12.98
C PRO A 904 15.61 6.51 -14.10
N GLU A 905 15.95 7.77 -13.81
CA GLU A 905 16.59 8.68 -14.78
C GLU A 905 18.08 8.33 -14.97
N LEU A 906 18.33 7.24 -15.70
CA LEU A 906 19.67 6.81 -16.11
C LEU A 906 19.97 7.29 -17.53
N ALA A 907 21.21 7.73 -17.79
CA ALA A 907 21.62 8.23 -19.10
C ALA A 907 21.29 7.24 -20.23
N ALA A 908 21.60 5.95 -20.04
CA ALA A 908 21.29 4.90 -21.02
C ALA A 908 19.78 4.77 -21.32
N ILE A 909 18.92 4.89 -20.30
CA ILE A 909 17.46 4.81 -20.48
C ILE A 909 16.95 6.07 -21.17
N ARG A 910 17.47 7.24 -20.78
CA ARG A 910 17.11 8.53 -21.38
C ARG A 910 17.45 8.57 -22.86
N ASP A 911 18.66 8.16 -23.23
CA ASP A 911 19.12 8.19 -24.62
C ASP A 911 18.38 7.16 -25.47
N ALA A 912 18.09 5.98 -24.92
CA ALA A 912 17.25 4.98 -25.58
C ALA A 912 15.80 5.47 -25.76
N ALA A 913 15.22 6.11 -24.73
CA ALA A 913 13.88 6.67 -24.80
C ALA A 913 13.76 7.77 -25.87
N LYS A 914 14.77 8.63 -26.05
CA LYS A 914 14.79 9.64 -27.12
C LYS A 914 14.86 9.04 -28.52
N LYS A 915 15.57 7.91 -28.66
CA LYS A 915 15.77 7.18 -29.92
C LYS A 915 14.65 6.17 -30.23
N ALA A 916 13.68 6.01 -29.32
CA ALA A 916 12.57 5.10 -29.53
C ALA A 916 11.77 5.48 -30.78
N ARG A 917 11.14 4.49 -31.42
CA ARG A 917 10.20 4.75 -32.52
C ARG A 917 8.88 5.21 -31.92
N PHE A 918 8.47 6.43 -32.27
CA PHE A 918 7.26 7.04 -31.74
C PHE A 918 6.13 6.97 -32.76
N ARG A 919 4.93 6.70 -32.24
CA ARG A 919 3.67 6.82 -32.95
C ARG A 919 2.91 8.00 -32.37
N GLU A 920 2.40 8.87 -33.25
CA GLU A 920 1.64 10.04 -32.83
C GLU A 920 0.24 9.63 -32.35
N LEU A 921 -0.18 10.23 -31.24
CA LEU A 921 -1.50 10.13 -30.64
C LEU A 921 -2.17 11.50 -30.68
N SER A 922 -3.49 11.55 -30.45
CA SER A 922 -4.25 12.80 -30.43
C SER A 922 -3.74 13.78 -29.35
N GLY A 923 -3.78 15.08 -29.65
CA GLY A 923 -3.54 16.13 -28.66
C GLY A 923 -2.07 16.35 -28.28
N GLY A 924 -1.12 16.05 -29.18
CA GLY A 924 0.31 16.29 -28.96
C GLY A 924 1.01 15.23 -28.12
N TRP A 925 0.35 14.10 -27.90
CA TRP A 925 0.92 12.91 -27.26
C TRP A 925 1.58 12.01 -28.29
N GLU A 926 2.67 11.36 -27.92
CA GLU A 926 3.34 10.37 -28.76
C GLU A 926 3.79 9.19 -27.86
N ASP A 927 3.62 7.96 -28.34
CA ASP A 927 3.97 6.75 -27.61
C ASP A 927 4.98 5.88 -28.35
N GLY A 928 5.86 5.21 -27.62
CA GLY A 928 6.93 4.40 -28.18
C GLY A 928 7.37 3.29 -27.23
N GLU A 929 8.15 2.36 -27.75
CA GLU A 929 8.73 1.26 -26.97
C GLU A 929 10.16 0.97 -27.39
N PHE A 930 10.94 0.44 -26.46
CA PHE A 930 12.31 -0.01 -26.69
C PHE A 930 12.70 -1.08 -25.67
N GLU A 931 13.71 -1.89 -26.01
CA GLU A 931 14.31 -2.84 -25.09
C GLU A 931 15.69 -2.35 -24.65
N GLN A 932 16.00 -2.50 -23.37
CA GLN A 932 17.29 -2.08 -22.81
C GLN A 932 17.72 -3.06 -21.72
N ARG A 933 19.03 -3.25 -21.57
CA ARG A 933 19.58 -4.05 -20.47
C ARG A 933 19.27 -3.38 -19.12
N ILE A 934 18.68 -4.14 -18.20
CA ILE A 934 18.37 -3.64 -16.84
C ILE A 934 19.64 -3.57 -16.00
N HIS A 935 20.57 -4.50 -16.20
CA HIS A 935 21.83 -4.59 -15.46
C HIS A 935 23.02 -4.64 -16.44
N PRO A 936 24.15 -3.98 -16.14
CA PRO A 936 25.31 -3.98 -17.03
C PRO A 936 25.90 -5.38 -17.25
N ILE A 937 26.07 -6.15 -16.16
CA ILE A 937 26.67 -7.50 -16.16
C ILE A 937 25.66 -8.59 -16.54
N ARG A 938 24.50 -8.63 -15.88
CA ARG A 938 23.48 -9.66 -16.10
C ARG A 938 22.67 -9.28 -17.34
N LYS A 939 22.74 -10.11 -18.39
CA LYS A 939 22.12 -9.89 -19.72
C LYS A 939 20.58 -9.89 -19.73
N THR A 940 19.91 -9.47 -18.66
CA THR A 940 18.45 -9.40 -18.60
C THR A 940 17.94 -8.18 -19.38
N MET A 941 17.18 -8.41 -20.44
CA MET A 941 16.48 -7.35 -21.17
C MET A 941 15.21 -6.94 -20.41
N GLY A 942 14.99 -5.64 -20.29
CA GLY A 942 13.73 -5.07 -19.85
C GLY A 942 13.01 -4.43 -21.03
N ARG A 943 11.68 -4.58 -21.06
CA ARG A 943 10.83 -3.84 -21.99
C ARG A 943 10.46 -2.50 -21.37
N PHE A 944 10.81 -1.42 -22.06
CA PHE A 944 10.52 -0.06 -21.68
C PHE A 944 9.50 0.52 -22.64
N VAL A 945 8.55 1.26 -22.10
CA VAL A 945 7.59 2.03 -22.88
C VAL A 945 7.72 3.49 -22.49
N VAL A 946 7.66 4.35 -23.49
CA VAL A 946 7.81 5.80 -23.33
C VAL A 946 6.58 6.48 -23.88
N VAL A 947 6.06 7.41 -23.09
CA VAL A 947 5.01 8.33 -23.52
C VAL A 947 5.56 9.73 -23.38
N ARG A 948 5.50 10.51 -24.46
CA ARG A 948 5.95 11.89 -24.47
C ARG A 948 4.82 12.83 -24.88
N HIS A 949 4.86 14.04 -24.35
CA HIS A 949 3.89 15.09 -24.67
C HIS A 949 4.61 16.35 -25.14
N ARG A 950 4.11 17.01 -26.18
CA ARG A 950 4.66 18.28 -26.66
C ARG A 950 4.56 19.34 -25.58
N LEU A 951 5.63 20.13 -25.39
CA LEU A 951 5.63 21.23 -24.44
C LEU A 951 4.56 22.26 -24.84
N SER A 952 3.46 22.33 -24.07
CA SER A 952 2.37 23.29 -24.24
C SER A 952 2.23 24.14 -22.97
N ARG A 953 1.92 25.43 -23.12
CA ARG A 953 1.71 26.35 -21.99
C ARG A 953 0.40 26.09 -21.22
N LYS A 954 -0.55 25.32 -21.78
CA LYS A 954 -1.90 25.17 -21.19
C LYS A 954 -2.22 23.79 -20.61
N ASN A 955 -1.63 22.70 -21.11
CA ASN A 955 -1.90 21.33 -20.62
C ASN A 955 -0.61 20.50 -20.61
N GLY A 956 -0.04 20.25 -19.43
CA GLY A 956 1.10 19.33 -19.25
C GLY A 956 0.63 17.90 -18.90
N PRO A 957 1.54 16.91 -18.91
CA PRO A 957 1.24 15.57 -18.42
C PRO A 957 0.84 15.59 -16.93
N GLU A 958 -0.22 14.86 -16.56
CA GLU A 958 -0.68 14.75 -15.15
C GLU A 958 0.35 13.99 -14.28
N ILE A 959 1.04 13.03 -14.89
CA ILE A 959 2.18 12.34 -14.28
C ILE A 959 3.41 13.24 -14.41
N LYS A 960 4.10 13.47 -13.29
CA LYS A 960 5.38 14.21 -13.28
C LYS A 960 6.33 13.56 -14.30
N PRO A 961 6.80 14.30 -15.31
CA PRO A 961 7.70 13.76 -16.31
C PRO A 961 9.04 13.40 -15.66
N GLN A 962 9.63 12.33 -16.17
CA GLN A 962 10.91 11.85 -15.70
C GLN A 962 12.05 12.76 -16.18
N PHE A 963 12.00 13.21 -17.42
CA PHE A 963 12.91 14.23 -17.97
C PHE A 963 12.22 15.03 -19.08
N ARG A 964 12.81 16.15 -19.47
CA ARG A 964 12.29 17.06 -20.50
C ARG A 964 13.40 17.42 -21.48
N ASP A 965 13.03 17.58 -22.74
CA ASP A 965 13.89 18.16 -23.79
C ASP A 965 13.31 19.49 -24.27
N LYS A 966 13.93 20.11 -25.29
CA LYS A 966 13.46 21.37 -25.89
C LYS A 966 12.03 21.34 -26.44
N LYS A 967 11.52 20.16 -26.80
CA LYS A 967 10.21 19.99 -27.48
C LYS A 967 9.21 19.13 -26.71
N PHE A 968 9.66 18.22 -25.86
CA PHE A 968 8.82 17.17 -25.28
C PHE A 968 9.12 16.93 -23.81
N GLU A 969 8.10 16.52 -23.06
CA GLU A 969 8.20 15.96 -21.71
C GLU A 969 8.04 14.44 -21.79
N TYR A 970 8.91 13.67 -21.12
CA TYR A 970 8.98 12.21 -21.25
C TYR A 970 8.58 11.50 -19.95
N CYS A 971 7.74 10.49 -20.07
CA CYS A 971 7.42 9.51 -19.03
C CYS A 971 7.85 8.13 -19.52
N VAL A 972 8.83 7.51 -18.86
CA VAL A 972 9.32 6.17 -19.21
C VAL A 972 8.92 5.17 -18.13
N PHE A 973 8.34 4.06 -18.57
CA PHE A 973 7.91 2.97 -17.69
C PHE A 973 8.57 1.66 -18.10
N VAL A 974 8.88 0.85 -17.10
CA VAL A 974 9.25 -0.55 -17.25
C VAL A 974 7.97 -1.35 -17.03
N VAL A 975 7.63 -2.21 -17.99
CA VAL A 975 6.35 -2.92 -18.01
C VAL A 975 6.53 -4.39 -18.29
N ASP A 976 5.47 -5.16 -18.00
CA ASP A 976 5.38 -6.53 -18.50
C ASP A 976 5.12 -6.55 -20.02
N GLY A 977 5.37 -7.70 -20.66
CA GLY A 977 5.24 -7.87 -22.12
C GLY A 977 3.81 -7.67 -22.67
N LYS A 978 2.78 -7.50 -21.83
CA LYS A 978 1.38 -7.45 -22.26
C LYS A 978 0.77 -6.04 -22.31
N LEU A 979 1.43 -5.03 -21.75
CA LEU A 979 0.90 -3.65 -21.79
C LEU A 979 1.40 -2.89 -23.02
N THR A 980 0.50 -2.17 -23.68
CA THR A 980 0.88 -1.18 -24.70
C THR A 980 1.39 0.10 -24.03
N PRO A 981 2.21 0.91 -24.70
CA PRO A 981 2.76 2.14 -24.13
C PRO A 981 1.70 3.09 -23.53
N TRP A 982 0.67 3.44 -24.29
CA TRP A 982 -0.42 4.27 -23.78
C TRP A 982 -1.17 3.65 -22.58
N ARG A 983 -1.45 2.34 -22.61
CA ARG A 983 -2.10 1.66 -21.47
C ARG A 983 -1.22 1.62 -20.23
N ALA A 984 0.10 1.65 -20.36
CA ALA A 984 1.01 1.77 -19.23
C ALA A 984 0.89 3.14 -18.56
N TYR A 985 0.87 4.22 -19.35
CA TYR A 985 0.61 5.57 -18.85
C TYR A 985 -0.73 5.65 -18.11
N GLN A 986 -1.82 5.19 -18.76
CA GLN A 986 -3.15 5.15 -18.14
C GLN A 986 -3.19 4.29 -16.86
N ALA A 987 -2.49 3.17 -16.85
CA ALA A 987 -2.42 2.32 -15.66
C ALA A 987 -1.68 3.00 -14.50
N TYR A 988 -0.69 3.85 -14.79
CA TYR A 988 0.07 4.59 -13.78
C TYR A 988 -0.67 5.83 -13.24
N LEU A 989 -1.66 6.34 -13.98
CA LEU A 989 -2.49 7.47 -13.54
C LEU A 989 -3.15 7.23 -12.18
N GLY A 990 -3.27 8.28 -11.38
CA GLY A 990 -3.84 8.22 -10.03
C GLY A 990 -2.91 7.61 -8.97
N ARG A 991 -1.69 7.17 -9.30
CA ARG A 991 -0.72 6.67 -8.30
C ARG A 991 -0.35 7.75 -7.28
N ALA A 992 -0.15 9.01 -7.70
CA ALA A 992 0.15 10.12 -6.79
C ALA A 992 -0.98 10.34 -5.75
N ALA A 993 -2.24 10.28 -6.20
CA ALA A 993 -3.40 10.38 -5.32
C ALA A 993 -3.48 9.18 -4.36
N SER A 994 -3.15 7.98 -4.82
CA SER A 994 -3.06 6.78 -4.00
C SER A 994 -1.95 6.85 -2.95
N GLU A 995 -0.77 7.37 -3.31
CA GLU A 995 0.31 7.61 -2.36
C GLU A 995 -0.12 8.60 -1.28
N ALA A 996 -0.75 9.71 -1.66
CA ALA A 996 -1.33 10.67 -0.72
C ALA A 996 -2.39 10.01 0.20
N ALA A 997 -3.25 9.14 -0.35
CA ALA A 997 -4.25 8.41 0.42
C ALA A 997 -3.62 7.43 1.43
N SER A 998 -2.60 6.67 1.01
CA SER A 998 -1.87 5.75 1.89
C SER A 998 -1.11 6.50 3.00
N ALA A 999 -0.52 7.65 2.67
CA ALA A 999 0.14 8.53 3.64
C ALA A 999 -0.86 9.13 4.64
N ALA A 1000 -2.01 9.60 4.16
CA ALA A 1000 -3.09 10.09 5.01
C ALA A 1000 -3.61 8.99 5.94
N GLY A 1001 -3.75 7.75 5.45
CA GLY A 1001 -4.16 6.60 6.26
C GLY A 1001 -3.18 6.28 7.39
N LEU A 1002 -1.88 6.52 7.20
CA LEU A 1002 -0.84 6.30 8.22
C LEU A 1002 -0.55 7.51 9.12
N LYS A 1003 -1.17 8.67 8.86
CA LYS A 1003 -0.88 9.93 9.57
C LYS A 1003 -1.04 9.83 11.08
N ASP A 1004 -2.02 9.06 11.56
CA ASP A 1004 -2.28 8.94 13.00
C ASP A 1004 -1.37 7.92 13.70
N PHE A 1005 -0.63 7.09 12.96
CA PHE A 1005 0.27 6.11 13.56
C PHE A 1005 1.32 6.78 14.43
N THR A 1006 1.96 7.84 13.93
CA THR A 1006 2.98 8.58 14.69
C THR A 1006 2.40 9.48 15.77
N ASN A 1007 1.12 9.84 15.66
CA ASN A 1007 0.43 10.73 16.59
C ASN A 1007 -0.34 9.98 17.70
N SER A 1008 -0.41 8.65 17.62
CA SER A 1008 -1.13 7.81 18.58
C SER A 1008 -0.60 7.97 20.01
N LYS A 1009 -1.50 8.11 20.98
CA LYS A 1009 -1.18 7.98 22.41
C LYS A 1009 -0.52 6.62 22.71
N LEU A 1010 -0.73 5.58 21.92
CA LEU A 1010 -0.18 4.24 22.17
C LEU A 1010 1.25 4.05 21.66
N LEU A 1011 1.78 5.00 20.90
CA LEU A 1011 3.16 4.92 20.41
C LEU A 1011 4.14 5.09 21.58
N GLY A 1012 4.83 4.00 21.91
CA GLY A 1012 5.82 3.95 22.98
C GLY A 1012 7.14 4.68 22.68
N LYS A 1013 8.17 4.37 23.47
CA LYS A 1013 9.55 4.84 23.23
C LYS A 1013 10.44 3.77 22.58
N LYS A 1014 10.08 2.49 22.73
CA LYS A 1014 10.90 1.35 22.28
C LYS A 1014 10.53 0.91 20.87
N ARG A 1015 11.51 0.66 20.00
CA ARG A 1015 11.30 0.16 18.62
C ARG A 1015 10.43 -1.11 18.58
N ARG A 1016 10.58 -2.02 19.54
CA ARG A 1016 9.75 -3.23 19.65
C ARG A 1016 8.26 -2.92 19.82
N GLN A 1017 7.91 -1.87 20.58
CA GLN A 1017 6.52 -1.44 20.73
C GLN A 1017 5.96 -0.90 19.41
N HIS A 1018 6.78 -0.20 18.62
CA HIS A 1018 6.36 0.29 17.30
C HIS A 1018 6.10 -0.88 16.34
N GLY A 1019 6.97 -1.89 16.34
CA GLY A 1019 6.80 -3.10 15.53
C GLY A 1019 5.60 -3.97 15.93
N ALA A 1020 5.14 -3.88 17.19
CA ALA A 1020 3.90 -4.51 17.64
C ALA A 1020 2.65 -3.67 17.28
N LEU A 1021 2.76 -2.34 17.38
CA LEU A 1021 1.66 -1.41 17.10
C LEU A 1021 1.36 -1.30 15.60
N PHE A 1022 2.37 -1.36 14.74
CA PHE A 1022 2.19 -1.09 13.31
C PHE A 1022 1.24 -2.07 12.61
N PRO A 1023 1.34 -3.40 12.78
CA PRO A 1023 0.34 -4.31 12.20
C PRO A 1023 -1.08 -4.13 12.75
N LEU A 1024 -1.21 -3.76 14.03
CA LEU A 1024 -2.50 -3.41 14.64
C LEU A 1024 -3.07 -2.14 14.02
N TYR A 1025 -2.22 -1.17 13.69
CA TYR A 1025 -2.62 0.07 13.03
C TYR A 1025 -3.10 -0.16 11.59
N LEU A 1026 -2.40 -0.98 10.82
CA LEU A 1026 -2.86 -1.36 9.48
C LEU A 1026 -4.22 -2.07 9.55
N MET A 1027 -4.37 -3.01 10.48
CA MET A 1027 -5.64 -3.71 10.71
C MET A 1027 -6.75 -2.76 11.16
N ALA A 1028 -6.46 -1.79 12.04
CA ALA A 1028 -7.42 -0.77 12.47
C ALA A 1028 -7.87 0.11 11.29
N SER A 1029 -6.93 0.50 10.43
CA SER A 1029 -7.22 1.29 9.22
C SER A 1029 -8.14 0.54 8.26
N ASP A 1030 -7.85 -0.73 7.97
CA ASP A 1030 -8.67 -1.58 7.11
C ASP A 1030 -10.04 -1.89 7.74
N LEU A 1031 -10.10 -2.11 9.06
CA LEU A 1031 -11.35 -2.31 9.80
C LEU A 1031 -12.30 -1.12 9.67
N VAL A 1032 -11.79 0.12 9.64
CA VAL A 1032 -12.63 1.29 9.37
C VAL A 1032 -13.21 1.24 7.96
N GLN A 1033 -12.42 0.86 6.96
CA GLN A 1033 -12.94 0.74 5.58
C GLN A 1033 -14.00 -0.36 5.47
N TRP A 1034 -13.81 -1.47 6.18
CA TRP A 1034 -14.79 -2.56 6.23
C TRP A 1034 -16.05 -2.14 6.97
N PHE A 1035 -15.93 -1.42 8.08
CA PHE A 1035 -17.05 -0.83 8.80
C PHE A 1035 -17.83 0.12 7.87
N ARG A 1036 -17.17 1.02 7.15
CA ARG A 1036 -17.83 1.92 6.20
C ARG A 1036 -18.63 1.17 5.15
N ARG A 1037 -18.02 0.22 4.46
CA ARG A 1037 -18.67 -0.47 3.33
C ARG A 1037 -19.76 -1.43 3.76
N LYS A 1038 -19.67 -2.00 4.96
CA LYS A 1038 -20.59 -3.06 5.42
C LYS A 1038 -21.66 -2.55 6.38
N ALA A 1039 -21.36 -1.57 7.25
CA ALA A 1039 -22.28 -1.06 8.25
C ALA A 1039 -22.97 0.26 7.83
N LEU A 1040 -22.24 1.20 7.22
CA LEU A 1040 -22.82 2.50 6.83
C LEU A 1040 -23.75 2.39 5.60
N PRO A 1041 -24.86 3.17 5.60
CA PRO A 1041 -25.66 3.45 4.40
C PRO A 1041 -24.80 3.95 3.23
N MET A 1042 -25.23 3.72 1.98
CA MET A 1042 -24.41 4.03 0.79
C MET A 1042 -24.02 5.52 0.70
N ASP A 1043 -24.93 6.40 1.06
CA ASP A 1043 -24.78 7.86 1.14
C ASP A 1043 -23.78 8.34 2.20
N GLU A 1044 -23.47 7.51 3.20
CA GLU A 1044 -22.55 7.85 4.29
C GLU A 1044 -21.17 7.18 4.16
N ARG A 1045 -20.92 6.36 3.15
CA ARG A 1045 -19.66 5.59 3.01
C ARG A 1045 -18.45 6.47 2.73
N ASP A 1046 -18.67 7.63 2.10
CA ASP A 1046 -17.61 8.57 1.72
C ASP A 1046 -17.24 9.56 2.82
N ARG A 1047 -17.85 9.47 4.01
CA ARG A 1047 -17.49 10.31 5.16
C ARG A 1047 -15.98 10.23 5.44
N SER A 1048 -15.41 11.38 5.81
CA SER A 1048 -14.00 11.45 6.21
C SER A 1048 -13.77 10.66 7.52
N LEU A 1049 -12.53 10.25 7.77
CA LEU A 1049 -12.19 9.53 9.00
C LEU A 1049 -12.44 10.40 10.24
N ASP A 1050 -12.15 11.69 10.14
CA ASP A 1050 -12.39 12.64 11.23
C ASP A 1050 -13.88 12.85 11.47
N SER A 1051 -14.71 12.99 10.43
CA SER A 1051 -16.17 13.07 10.56
C SER A 1051 -16.75 11.82 11.22
N LEU A 1052 -16.32 10.62 10.83
CA LEU A 1052 -16.75 9.38 11.50
C LEU A 1052 -16.35 9.35 12.97
N ARG A 1053 -15.18 9.86 13.32
CA ARG A 1053 -14.74 9.93 14.71
C ARG A 1053 -15.59 10.92 15.50
N THR A 1054 -15.79 12.14 15.02
CA THR A 1054 -16.48 13.20 15.77
C THR A 1054 -17.99 13.01 15.82
N GLU A 1055 -18.60 12.56 14.74
CA GLU A 1055 -20.06 12.52 14.59
C GLU A 1055 -20.67 11.15 14.88
N LEU A 1056 -19.86 10.09 14.97
CA LEU A 1056 -20.36 8.73 15.22
C LEU A 1056 -19.64 8.05 16.39
N LEU A 1057 -18.31 7.98 16.36
CA LEU A 1057 -17.56 7.17 17.33
C LEU A 1057 -17.38 7.85 18.70
N LYS A 1058 -17.17 9.17 18.70
CA LYS A 1058 -16.94 9.97 19.92
C LYS A 1058 -18.20 10.66 20.44
N LEU A 1059 -19.38 10.17 20.05
CA LEU A 1059 -20.64 10.69 20.57
C LEU A 1059 -20.79 10.31 22.05
N PRO A 1060 -20.99 11.28 22.96
CA PRO A 1060 -21.26 11.01 24.36
C PRO A 1060 -22.57 10.22 24.54
N THR A 1061 -22.57 9.22 25.42
CA THR A 1061 -23.75 8.43 25.80
C THR A 1061 -24.79 9.36 26.38
N THR A 1062 -25.97 9.41 25.78
CA THR A 1062 -27.16 9.97 26.44
C THR A 1062 -27.73 8.92 27.40
N GLN A 1063 -27.02 8.63 28.49
CA GLN A 1063 -27.58 7.89 29.63
C GLN A 1063 -27.45 8.74 30.89
N GLU A 1064 -28.53 9.46 31.18
CA GLU A 1064 -28.74 10.03 32.51
C GLU A 1064 -28.94 8.89 33.52
N ARG A 1065 -28.23 8.97 34.64
CA ARG A 1065 -28.50 8.12 35.80
C ARG A 1065 -29.87 8.48 36.35
N MET A 1066 -30.79 7.52 36.37
CA MET A 1066 -31.99 7.58 37.21
C MET A 1066 -31.57 7.60 38.69
N GLY A 1067 -31.46 8.80 39.25
CA GLY A 1067 -31.46 9.09 40.68
C GLY A 1067 -32.63 10.01 40.97
N ARG A 1068 -33.39 9.71 42.04
CA ARG A 1068 -34.68 10.33 42.38
C ARG A 1068 -34.72 11.86 42.24
N ALA A 1069 -35.83 12.32 41.64
CA ALA A 1069 -36.39 13.69 41.56
C ALA A 1069 -36.05 14.52 40.31
N GLY A 1070 -37.08 14.76 39.48
CA GLY A 1070 -37.34 16.07 38.87
C GLY A 1070 -36.88 16.33 37.43
N LEU A 1071 -37.67 15.83 36.46
CA LEU A 1071 -37.86 16.28 35.06
C LEU A 1071 -36.68 16.21 34.06
N PRO A 1072 -36.89 15.60 32.87
CA PRO A 1072 -35.89 15.53 31.81
C PRO A 1072 -35.84 16.81 30.96
N VAL A 1073 -34.65 17.35 30.72
CA VAL A 1073 -34.39 18.19 29.55
C VAL A 1073 -33.84 17.27 28.47
N VAL A 1074 -34.67 16.89 27.51
CA VAL A 1074 -34.22 16.21 26.28
C VAL A 1074 -33.89 17.29 25.24
N PRO A 1075 -32.63 17.57 24.89
CA PRO A 1075 -32.34 18.35 23.71
C PRO A 1075 -32.38 17.42 22.49
N LYS A 1076 -33.42 17.63 21.66
CA LYS A 1076 -33.55 17.26 20.23
C LYS A 1076 -32.37 16.44 19.66
N ARG A 1077 -32.52 15.12 19.49
CA ARG A 1077 -31.80 14.34 18.45
C ARG A 1077 -32.36 12.92 18.24
N ASP A 1078 -33.68 12.79 18.07
CA ASP A 1078 -34.32 11.53 17.64
C ASP A 1078 -33.72 10.96 16.33
N ALA A 1079 -33.22 11.84 15.44
CA ALA A 1079 -32.56 11.44 14.20
C ALA A 1079 -31.25 10.67 14.43
N SER A 1080 -30.41 11.10 15.38
CA SER A 1080 -29.13 10.43 15.69
C SER A 1080 -29.34 9.07 16.34
N ARG A 1081 -30.35 8.93 17.20
CA ARG A 1081 -30.70 7.64 17.83
C ARG A 1081 -31.31 6.65 16.82
N LYS A 1082 -32.19 7.13 15.93
CA LYS A 1082 -32.69 6.32 14.80
C LYS A 1082 -31.56 5.88 13.85
N ALA A 1083 -30.59 6.76 13.58
CA ALA A 1083 -29.41 6.42 12.78
C ALA A 1083 -28.53 5.37 13.48
N PHE A 1084 -28.29 5.53 14.79
CA PHE A 1084 -27.56 4.58 15.64
C PHE A 1084 -28.23 3.20 15.68
N ASP A 1085 -29.55 3.13 15.86
CA ASP A 1085 -30.32 1.90 15.88
C ASP A 1085 -30.37 1.24 14.49
N LYS A 1086 -30.43 2.04 13.42
CA LYS A 1086 -30.32 1.57 12.03
C LYS A 1086 -28.94 0.96 11.77
N LEU A 1087 -27.87 1.61 12.22
CA LEU A 1087 -26.49 1.12 12.12
C LEU A 1087 -26.28 -0.17 12.92
N THR A 1088 -26.75 -0.21 14.16
CA THR A 1088 -26.71 -1.42 15.00
C THR A 1088 -27.44 -2.58 14.32
N ARG A 1089 -28.62 -2.32 13.73
CA ARG A 1089 -29.35 -3.33 12.94
C ARG A 1089 -28.57 -3.78 11.70
N ASN A 1090 -27.94 -2.87 10.96
CA ASN A 1090 -27.09 -3.22 9.81
C ASN A 1090 -25.92 -4.11 10.22
N ILE A 1091 -25.24 -3.77 11.32
CA ILE A 1091 -24.14 -4.56 11.87
C ILE A 1091 -24.63 -5.96 12.24
N ARG A 1092 -25.76 -6.08 12.95
CA ARG A 1092 -26.34 -7.38 13.31
C ARG A 1092 -26.70 -8.24 12.10
N ARG A 1093 -27.16 -7.61 11.01
CA ARG A 1093 -27.48 -8.25 9.72
C ARG A 1093 -26.28 -8.71 8.90
N LEU A 1094 -25.05 -8.29 9.24
CA LEU A 1094 -23.86 -8.77 8.54
C LEU A 1094 -23.78 -10.30 8.60
N ARG A 1095 -23.32 -10.94 7.54
CA ARG A 1095 -23.10 -12.40 7.58
C ARG A 1095 -21.96 -12.73 8.54
N PRO A 1096 -22.04 -13.81 9.34
CA PRO A 1096 -20.93 -14.24 10.17
C PRO A 1096 -19.68 -14.50 9.33
N VAL A 1097 -18.53 -14.07 9.83
CA VAL A 1097 -17.21 -14.33 9.21
C VAL A 1097 -16.92 -15.84 9.29
N LYS A 1098 -16.64 -16.48 8.14
CA LYS A 1098 -16.35 -17.93 8.09
C LYS A 1098 -15.09 -18.28 8.90
N PRO A 1099 -14.90 -19.54 9.33
CA PRO A 1099 -13.67 -19.96 9.98
C PRO A 1099 -12.44 -19.62 9.13
N PHE A 1100 -11.38 -19.09 9.77
CA PHE A 1100 -10.12 -18.83 9.08
C PHE A 1100 -9.54 -20.15 8.56
N ARG A 1101 -9.28 -20.20 7.26
CA ARG A 1101 -8.45 -21.22 6.62
C ARG A 1101 -7.12 -20.55 6.29
N PHE A 1102 -6.17 -20.64 7.20
CA PHE A 1102 -4.80 -20.24 6.89
C PHE A 1102 -4.24 -21.25 5.91
N ARG A 1103 -3.65 -20.78 4.80
CA ARG A 1103 -2.81 -21.64 3.97
C ARG A 1103 -1.61 -22.04 4.84
N LYS A 1104 -1.34 -23.35 4.92
CA LYS A 1104 -0.17 -23.89 5.61
C LYS A 1104 1.10 -23.40 4.95
#